data_AF-A0A5E3X8K5-F1
#
_entry.id   AF-A0A5E3X8K5-F1
#
_cell.length_a   1.000
_cell.length_b   1.000
_cell.length_c   1.000
_cell.angle_alpha   90.00
_cell.angle_beta   90.00
_cell.angle_gamma   90.00
#
_symmetry.space_group_name_H-M   'P 1'
#
loop_
_entity.id
_entity.type
_entity.pdbx_description
1 polymer ?
#
loop_
_entity_poly.entity_id
_entity_poly.type
_entity_poly.pdbx_seq_one_letter_code
_entity_poly.pdbx_strand_id
1 'polypeptide(L)'
;MLLMLVNVATSPLYLRDVERVDKQDDRAAARLFSAEALDCLLLNFPEHRAMAVYLFVLGELINAWQNRHISHAKRIRMALRARYFLMVWHAHVDAHPDHRHDVHFISRESFDICLRLCDGLIELIVVYREFYPAYPLLPWLHSTEMLEHFFGVLRSLKKDFNFADALWLEPKLRTLMMGAFKDLAPEEQENVTAAGYWTTYHIAPDYNGKVLCNFPPNSVFDSQSQRAIRDVTMLCDAIGIEALEMLEAYKPPTYDDGATTTDRSHEPHTTLHNLLNGFPLISPASVVLEDAQDMAQYALDAQSTDATMEILDLSDSDPNELAELQTTIAQALQELGLSDTAVGSAQHVVHDLEGSSTDLNREALVAIRKSHQMRATSRAVCQLKASAGFTLAEVVEGQKSRARRKPKEGEASGNTPKESLRKQIVCKARAKGVAIQSGPGVTSGTGRIIRHTGVFVAEPDTSARAKQKQITQGVAAQEFVTTRTPFFSSLQVPGSVNVITANISADCPLVPGDWFLFLRPGRQDEPTPMLLGQVITMYTNSGTKGATHNYTPQISSVGAPSYVGAQVFTPAYGNVYQSIACPTLHATTFMHVPRTHIMLSLARDCALISTNPVTKGSRPLTLCYLGEWSNSKTWYLVSNADLYVGALREMLNPKKKEEPKKKGASAA
;
A
#
# COMPACT_ATOMS: atom_id res chain seq x y z
N MET A 1 -6.93 5.53 11.97
CA MET A 1 -5.97 6.56 11.55
C MET A 1 -5.97 6.80 10.04
N LEU A 2 -5.71 5.83 9.13
CA LEU A 2 -5.80 6.10 7.67
C LEU A 2 -7.16 6.67 7.22
N LEU A 3 -8.26 6.21 7.83
CA LEU A 3 -9.61 6.78 7.64
C LEU A 3 -9.70 8.25 8.08
N MET A 4 -9.00 8.62 9.16
CA MET A 4 -8.93 10.02 9.62
C MET A 4 -8.13 10.86 8.62
N LEU A 5 -7.00 10.34 8.12
CA LEU A 5 -6.17 11.00 7.13
C LEU A 5 -6.92 11.26 5.81
N VAL A 6 -7.74 10.31 5.35
CA VAL A 6 -8.59 10.47 4.16
C VAL A 6 -9.64 11.57 4.31
N ASN A 7 -10.17 11.76 5.53
CA ASN A 7 -11.23 12.74 5.79
C ASN A 7 -10.71 14.18 5.88
N VAL A 8 -9.39 14.39 5.88
CA VAL A 8 -8.78 15.72 5.82
C VAL A 8 -9.01 16.32 4.43
N ALA A 9 -9.42 17.58 4.35
CA ALA A 9 -9.73 18.27 3.10
C ALA A 9 -8.55 18.31 2.10
N THR A 10 -7.31 18.36 2.61
CA THR A 10 -6.06 18.37 1.84
C THR A 10 -5.48 16.98 1.61
N SER A 11 -6.22 15.91 1.92
CA SER A 11 -5.72 14.54 1.80
C SER A 11 -5.42 14.17 0.34
N PRO A 12 -4.23 13.60 0.05
CA PRO A 12 -3.90 13.08 -1.27
C PRO A 12 -4.56 11.72 -1.55
N LEU A 13 -5.18 11.11 -0.53
CA LEU A 13 -5.83 9.80 -0.60
C LEU A 13 -7.31 9.94 -0.96
N TYR A 14 -7.83 8.97 -1.71
CA TYR A 14 -9.26 8.80 -1.93
C TYR A 14 -9.87 7.90 -0.83
N LEU A 15 -11.18 8.03 -0.59
CA LEU A 15 -11.89 7.15 0.35
C LEU A 15 -11.73 5.67 -0.01
N ARG A 16 -11.75 5.35 -1.30
CA ARG A 16 -11.53 3.98 -1.81
C ARG A 16 -10.13 3.42 -1.55
N ASP A 17 -9.15 4.27 -1.26
CA ASP A 17 -7.77 3.83 -0.97
C ASP A 17 -7.68 3.22 0.43
N VAL A 18 -8.69 3.45 1.28
CA VAL A 18 -8.73 2.97 2.67
C VAL A 18 -9.98 2.15 2.95
N GLU A 19 -11.14 2.52 2.40
CA GLU A 19 -12.38 1.77 2.54
C GLU A 19 -12.62 0.89 1.30
N ARG A 20 -12.82 -0.41 1.53
CA ARG A 20 -13.00 -1.42 0.45
C ARG A 20 -11.85 -1.37 -0.58
N VAL A 21 -10.63 -1.25 -0.06
CA VAL A 21 -9.39 -1.14 -0.83
C VAL A 21 -9.30 -2.24 -1.88
N ASP A 22 -9.04 -1.82 -3.12
CA ASP A 22 -8.54 -2.73 -4.16
C ASP A 22 -7.09 -3.07 -3.84
N LYS A 23 -6.86 -4.28 -3.35
CA LYS A 23 -5.53 -4.74 -2.93
C LYS A 23 -4.53 -4.87 -4.09
N GLN A 24 -5.00 -4.74 -5.33
CA GLN A 24 -4.18 -4.75 -6.54
C GLN A 24 -3.91 -3.34 -7.10
N ASP A 25 -4.49 -2.28 -6.52
CA ASP A 25 -4.25 -0.89 -6.96
C ASP A 25 -2.91 -0.36 -6.41
N ASP A 26 -1.86 -0.53 -7.19
CA ASP A 26 -0.52 0.02 -6.95
C ASP A 26 -0.52 1.55 -6.82
N ARG A 27 -1.46 2.25 -7.48
CA ARG A 27 -1.59 3.71 -7.38
C ARG A 27 -2.07 4.15 -6.01
N ALA A 28 -2.92 3.37 -5.34
CA ALA A 28 -3.33 3.65 -3.96
C ALA A 28 -2.13 3.56 -3.01
N ALA A 29 -1.29 2.54 -3.18
CA ALA A 29 -0.04 2.43 -2.44
C ALA A 29 0.92 3.59 -2.76
N ALA A 30 1.06 3.97 -4.03
CA ALA A 30 1.89 5.10 -4.44
C ALA A 30 1.42 6.42 -3.79
N ARG A 31 0.11 6.69 -3.76
CA ARG A 31 -0.46 7.85 -3.06
C ARG A 31 -0.17 7.82 -1.56
N LEU A 32 -0.29 6.66 -0.91
CA LEU A 32 -0.02 6.53 0.52
C LEU A 32 1.44 6.82 0.89
N PHE A 33 2.37 6.38 0.07
CA PHE A 33 3.80 6.63 0.28
C PHE A 33 4.28 7.97 -0.29
N SER A 34 3.39 8.85 -0.77
CA SER A 34 3.78 10.13 -1.38
C SER A 34 4.24 11.17 -0.33
N ALA A 35 4.99 12.17 -0.79
CA ALA A 35 5.41 13.31 0.02
C ALA A 35 4.21 14.10 0.53
N GLU A 36 3.16 14.22 -0.28
CA GLU A 36 1.90 14.90 0.10
C GLU A 36 1.17 14.15 1.22
N ALA A 37 1.22 12.80 1.23
CA ALA A 37 0.58 12.01 2.28
C ALA A 37 1.35 12.13 3.59
N LEU A 38 2.67 12.09 3.51
CA LEU A 38 3.57 12.35 4.64
C LEU A 38 3.36 13.78 5.20
N ASP A 39 3.24 14.77 4.32
CA ASP A 39 3.02 16.16 4.71
C ASP A 39 1.67 16.35 5.41
N CYS A 40 0.60 15.79 4.83
CA CYS A 40 -0.74 15.83 5.40
C CYS A 40 -0.78 15.15 6.79
N LEU A 41 -0.09 14.02 6.95
CA LEU A 41 0.01 13.32 8.23
C LEU A 41 0.72 14.18 9.28
N LEU A 42 1.89 14.74 8.95
CA LEU A 42 2.70 15.54 9.88
C LEU A 42 2.03 16.88 10.24
N LEU A 43 1.21 17.43 9.35
CA LEU A 43 0.40 18.64 9.60
C LEU A 43 -0.77 18.40 10.55
N ASN A 44 -1.57 17.37 10.27
CA ASN A 44 -2.87 17.18 10.90
C ASN A 44 -2.83 16.23 12.10
N PHE A 45 -1.84 15.34 12.16
CA PHE A 45 -1.68 14.33 13.18
C PHE A 45 -0.21 14.21 13.64
N PRO A 46 0.39 15.29 14.20
CA PRO A 46 1.80 15.32 14.62
C PRO A 46 2.13 14.31 15.73
N GLU A 47 1.14 13.75 16.42
CA GLU A 47 1.27 12.67 17.39
C GLU A 47 1.58 11.30 16.74
N HIS A 48 1.28 11.12 15.45
CA HIS A 48 1.48 9.86 14.72
C HIS A 48 2.87 9.75 14.07
N ARG A 49 3.90 10.14 14.81
CA ARG A 49 5.31 10.19 14.37
C ARG A 49 5.85 8.85 13.87
N ALA A 50 5.54 7.76 14.57
CA ALA A 50 5.96 6.41 14.17
C ALA A 50 5.45 6.02 12.77
N MET A 51 4.21 6.41 12.44
CA MET A 51 3.67 6.16 11.11
C MET A 51 4.36 7.04 10.06
N ALA A 52 4.66 8.29 10.37
CA ALA A 52 5.40 9.18 9.47
C ALA A 52 6.80 8.62 9.15
N VAL A 53 7.52 8.14 10.16
CA VAL A 53 8.82 7.47 9.98
C VAL A 53 8.68 6.22 9.10
N TYR A 54 7.68 5.37 9.37
CA TYR A 54 7.43 4.17 8.57
C TYR A 54 7.13 4.50 7.09
N LEU A 55 6.23 5.46 6.82
CA LEU A 55 5.89 5.88 5.47
C LEU A 55 7.08 6.51 4.74
N PHE A 56 7.89 7.30 5.45
CA PHE A 56 9.11 7.87 4.89
C PHE A 56 10.12 6.78 4.51
N VAL A 57 10.46 5.89 5.44
CA VAL A 57 11.49 4.87 5.25
C VAL A 57 11.11 3.87 4.14
N LEU A 58 9.89 3.32 4.18
CA LEU A 58 9.46 2.38 3.14
C LEU A 58 9.18 3.07 1.80
N GLY A 59 8.65 4.29 1.82
CA GLY A 59 8.51 5.08 0.59
C GLY A 59 9.87 5.30 -0.09
N GLU A 60 10.89 5.63 0.70
CA GLU A 60 12.26 5.76 0.19
C GLU A 60 12.83 4.43 -0.34
N LEU A 61 12.57 3.30 0.32
CA LEU A 61 12.97 1.98 -0.20
C LEU A 61 12.36 1.70 -1.59
N ILE A 62 11.07 1.99 -1.77
CA ILE A 62 10.41 1.85 -3.08
C ILE A 62 11.07 2.76 -4.12
N ASN A 63 11.33 4.01 -3.76
CA ASN A 63 12.01 4.97 -4.64
C ASN A 63 13.46 4.58 -4.94
N ALA A 64 14.15 3.87 -4.04
CA ALA A 64 15.49 3.33 -4.26
C ALA A 64 15.54 2.29 -5.39
N TRP A 65 14.42 1.61 -5.67
CA TRP A 65 14.27 0.73 -6.83
C TRP A 65 13.73 1.47 -8.05
N GLN A 66 12.70 2.29 -7.86
CA GLN A 66 11.88 2.77 -8.98
C GLN A 66 12.32 4.13 -9.59
N ASN A 67 13.06 4.96 -8.85
CA ASN A 67 13.48 6.27 -9.37
C ASN A 67 14.55 6.11 -10.47
N ARG A 68 14.44 6.87 -11.57
CA ARG A 68 15.31 6.76 -12.77
C ARG A 68 16.53 7.69 -12.79
N HIS A 69 16.69 8.55 -11.78
CA HIS A 69 17.68 9.63 -11.76
C HIS A 69 18.63 9.60 -10.56
N ILE A 70 18.29 8.86 -9.50
CA ILE A 70 19.13 8.79 -8.30
C ILE A 70 20.40 7.94 -8.53
N SER A 71 21.51 8.36 -7.91
CA SER A 71 22.78 7.65 -7.96
C SER A 71 22.80 6.40 -7.08
N HIS A 72 23.70 5.47 -7.41
CA HIS A 72 23.90 4.24 -6.64
C HIS A 72 24.25 4.50 -5.17
N ALA A 73 25.05 5.54 -4.88
CA ALA A 73 25.34 5.93 -3.50
C ALA A 73 24.09 6.30 -2.70
N LYS A 74 23.13 7.03 -3.31
CA LYS A 74 21.85 7.34 -2.66
C LYS A 74 21.00 6.09 -2.47
N ARG A 75 20.94 5.21 -3.48
CA ARG A 75 20.22 3.93 -3.37
C ARG A 75 20.73 3.08 -2.22
N ILE A 76 22.05 2.98 -2.06
CA ILE A 76 22.70 2.26 -0.95
C ILE A 76 22.25 2.84 0.40
N ARG A 77 22.32 4.17 0.59
CA ARG A 77 21.86 4.79 1.84
C ARG A 77 20.38 4.54 2.12
N MET A 78 19.52 4.67 1.11
CA MET A 78 18.07 4.45 1.25
C MET A 78 17.76 2.99 1.63
N ALA A 79 18.41 2.02 0.98
CA ALA A 79 18.27 0.60 1.28
C ALA A 79 18.80 0.25 2.68
N LEU A 80 20.00 0.71 3.03
CA LEU A 80 20.58 0.47 4.37
C LEU A 80 19.76 1.13 5.46
N ARG A 81 19.22 2.34 5.25
CA ARG A 81 18.33 3.01 6.21
C ARG A 81 17.07 2.18 6.44
N ALA A 82 16.44 1.66 5.38
CA ALA A 82 15.28 0.79 5.50
C ALA A 82 15.62 -0.51 6.24
N ARG A 83 16.75 -1.12 5.90
CA ARG A 83 17.25 -2.33 6.55
C ARG A 83 17.46 -2.13 8.05
N TYR A 84 18.23 -1.12 8.45
CA TYR A 84 18.52 -0.83 9.85
C TYR A 84 17.25 -0.44 10.62
N PHE A 85 16.35 0.34 10.03
CA PHE A 85 15.07 0.68 10.66
C PHE A 85 14.23 -0.58 10.95
N LEU A 86 14.15 -1.50 9.99
CA LEU A 86 13.40 -2.75 10.16
C LEU A 86 14.03 -3.65 11.23
N MET A 87 15.37 -3.71 11.31
CA MET A 87 16.09 -4.43 12.37
C MET A 87 15.85 -3.80 13.75
N VAL A 88 15.92 -2.47 13.86
CA VAL A 88 15.62 -1.74 15.11
C VAL A 88 14.20 -2.02 15.56
N TRP A 89 13.23 -1.93 14.66
CA TRP A 89 11.84 -2.18 15.00
C TRP A 89 11.61 -3.64 15.43
N HIS A 90 12.23 -4.60 14.73
CA HIS A 90 12.18 -6.02 15.13
C HIS A 90 12.77 -6.23 16.53
N ALA A 91 13.97 -5.74 16.79
CA ALA A 91 14.64 -5.87 18.09
C ALA A 91 13.87 -5.16 19.22
N HIS A 92 13.25 -4.02 18.93
CA HIS A 92 12.38 -3.33 19.89
C HIS A 92 11.14 -4.15 20.26
N VAL A 93 10.54 -4.84 19.29
CA VAL A 93 9.42 -5.77 19.56
C VAL A 93 9.88 -6.98 20.38
N ASP A 94 11.08 -7.53 20.10
CA ASP A 94 11.68 -8.62 20.89
C ASP A 94 11.98 -8.21 22.34
N ALA A 95 12.50 -6.99 22.53
CA ALA A 95 12.87 -6.48 23.84
C ALA A 95 11.66 -6.10 24.70
N HIS A 96 10.50 -5.85 24.08
CA HIS A 96 9.30 -5.39 24.79
C HIS A 96 8.48 -6.59 25.32
N PRO A 97 8.29 -6.73 26.65
CA PRO A 97 7.71 -7.94 27.25
C PRO A 97 6.24 -8.21 26.89
N ASP A 98 5.51 -7.17 26.51
CA ASP A 98 4.10 -7.24 26.11
C ASP A 98 3.86 -7.29 24.59
N HIS A 99 4.91 -7.12 23.78
CA HIS A 99 4.76 -7.12 22.34
C HIS A 99 5.03 -8.51 21.75
N ARG A 100 4.50 -8.70 20.55
CA ARG A 100 4.63 -9.93 19.78
C ARG A 100 4.70 -9.58 18.31
N HIS A 101 5.54 -10.28 17.55
CA HIS A 101 5.72 -10.03 16.11
C HIS A 101 4.46 -10.22 15.28
N ASP A 102 3.62 -11.20 15.61
CA ASP A 102 2.39 -11.47 14.87
C ASP A 102 1.31 -10.38 15.02
N VAL A 103 1.51 -9.44 15.96
CA VAL A 103 0.54 -8.38 16.27
C VAL A 103 1.12 -6.99 16.12
N HIS A 104 2.35 -6.76 16.60
CA HIS A 104 2.97 -5.44 16.74
C HIS A 104 4.07 -5.19 15.71
N PHE A 105 4.28 -6.12 14.79
CA PHE A 105 5.25 -6.02 13.71
C PHE A 105 4.58 -6.30 12.36
N ILE A 106 5.25 -5.94 11.27
CA ILE A 106 4.81 -6.37 9.93
C ILE A 106 4.87 -7.90 9.83
N SER A 107 4.10 -8.46 8.89
CA SER A 107 4.11 -9.90 8.66
C SER A 107 5.55 -10.40 8.39
N ARG A 108 5.84 -11.62 8.82
CA ARG A 108 7.13 -12.28 8.58
C ARG A 108 7.51 -12.19 7.11
N GLU A 109 6.56 -12.48 6.22
CA GLU A 109 6.76 -12.46 4.78
C GLU A 109 7.11 -11.05 4.28
N SER A 110 6.43 -10.02 4.77
CA SER A 110 6.74 -8.62 4.43
C SER A 110 8.12 -8.21 4.93
N PHE A 111 8.51 -8.62 6.13
CA PHE A 111 9.83 -8.36 6.68
C PHE A 111 10.94 -8.99 5.83
N ASP A 112 10.80 -10.29 5.52
CA ASP A 112 11.73 -11.04 4.68
C ASP A 112 11.85 -10.42 3.29
N ILE A 113 10.71 -10.04 2.68
CA ILE A 113 10.69 -9.37 1.38
C ILE A 113 11.44 -8.03 1.45
N CYS A 114 11.18 -7.21 2.47
CA CYS A 114 11.84 -5.91 2.59
C CYS A 114 13.35 -6.05 2.81
N LEU A 115 13.80 -7.01 3.62
CA LEU A 115 15.23 -7.29 3.79
C LEU A 115 15.87 -7.75 2.48
N ARG A 116 15.22 -8.68 1.76
CA ARG A 116 15.69 -9.11 0.42
C ARG A 116 15.74 -7.97 -0.59
N LEU A 117 14.79 -7.04 -0.55
CA LEU A 117 14.81 -5.84 -1.39
C LEU A 117 15.98 -4.90 -1.03
N CYS A 118 16.37 -4.84 0.24
CA CYS A 118 17.53 -4.04 0.66
C CYS A 118 18.83 -4.70 0.22
N ASP A 119 19.02 -5.98 0.57
CA ASP A 119 20.24 -6.74 0.29
C ASP A 119 20.41 -6.94 -1.23
N GLY A 120 19.35 -7.34 -1.93
CA GLY A 120 19.38 -7.56 -3.38
C GLY A 120 19.70 -6.30 -4.19
N LEU A 121 19.28 -5.10 -3.76
CA LEU A 121 19.64 -3.86 -4.46
C LEU A 121 21.15 -3.58 -4.34
N ILE A 122 21.71 -3.79 -3.15
CA ILE A 122 23.13 -3.57 -2.88
C ILE A 122 23.96 -4.63 -3.63
N GLU A 123 23.54 -5.89 -3.59
CA GLU A 123 24.15 -6.99 -4.34
C GLU A 123 24.17 -6.70 -5.84
N LEU A 124 23.04 -6.26 -6.42
CA LEU A 124 22.98 -5.89 -7.84
C LEU A 124 23.98 -4.76 -8.18
N ILE A 125 24.11 -3.75 -7.33
CA ILE A 125 25.09 -2.67 -7.53
C ILE A 125 26.52 -3.23 -7.52
N VAL A 126 26.84 -4.15 -6.62
CA VAL A 126 28.16 -4.79 -6.53
C VAL A 126 28.42 -5.68 -7.75
N VAL A 127 27.45 -6.50 -8.15
CA VAL A 127 27.55 -7.40 -9.31
C VAL A 127 27.75 -6.60 -10.60
N TYR A 128 26.97 -5.55 -10.83
CA TYR A 128 27.14 -4.71 -12.02
C TYR A 128 28.50 -3.99 -12.03
N ARG A 129 28.96 -3.51 -10.87
CA ARG A 129 30.29 -2.90 -10.75
C ARG A 129 31.41 -3.87 -11.16
N GLU A 130 31.31 -5.14 -10.76
CA GLU A 130 32.38 -6.12 -10.93
C GLU A 130 32.35 -6.80 -12.30
N PHE A 131 31.17 -7.11 -12.81
CA PHE A 131 31.00 -7.92 -14.02
C PHE A 131 30.48 -7.13 -15.23
N TYR A 132 29.75 -6.03 -15.02
CA TYR A 132 29.08 -5.26 -16.08
C TYR A 132 29.29 -3.74 -15.98
N PRO A 133 30.52 -3.23 -15.75
CA PRO A 133 30.75 -1.81 -15.45
C PRO A 133 30.39 -0.87 -16.62
N ALA A 134 30.33 -1.40 -17.84
CA ALA A 134 29.94 -0.65 -19.03
C ALA A 134 28.41 -0.44 -19.14
N TYR A 135 27.61 -1.24 -18.43
CA TYR A 135 26.16 -1.22 -18.54
C TYR A 135 25.53 -0.45 -17.37
N PRO A 136 24.53 0.41 -17.62
CA PRO A 136 23.80 1.07 -16.54
C PRO A 136 22.95 0.03 -15.80
N LEU A 137 23.01 0.06 -14.47
CA LEU A 137 22.04 -0.70 -13.66
C LEU A 137 20.70 0.04 -13.68
N LEU A 138 19.63 -0.65 -14.09
CA LEU A 138 18.26 -0.13 -14.20
C LEU A 138 17.33 -0.89 -13.22
N PRO A 139 17.30 -0.57 -11.91
CA PRO A 139 16.67 -1.43 -10.91
C PRO A 139 15.16 -1.65 -11.13
N TRP A 140 14.45 -0.69 -11.71
CA TRP A 140 13.01 -0.82 -12.00
C TRP A 140 12.67 -1.91 -13.03
N LEU A 141 13.64 -2.33 -13.86
CA LEU A 141 13.48 -3.42 -14.82
C LEU A 141 13.68 -4.81 -14.20
N HIS A 142 14.12 -4.90 -12.94
CA HIS A 142 14.19 -6.16 -12.19
C HIS A 142 12.85 -6.54 -11.53
N SER A 143 11.73 -6.03 -12.05
CA SER A 143 10.39 -6.30 -11.55
C SER A 143 9.60 -7.20 -12.51
N THR A 144 8.49 -7.77 -12.02
CA THR A 144 7.55 -8.55 -12.84
C THR A 144 6.52 -7.68 -13.57
N GLU A 145 6.62 -6.35 -13.48
CA GLU A 145 5.64 -5.41 -14.01
C GLU A 145 5.36 -5.65 -15.51
N MET A 146 6.41 -5.96 -16.29
CA MET A 146 6.28 -6.31 -17.71
C MET A 146 5.41 -7.54 -17.94
N LEU A 147 5.53 -8.57 -17.09
CA LEU A 147 4.72 -9.78 -17.21
C LEU A 147 3.26 -9.50 -16.87
N GLU A 148 3.00 -8.63 -15.89
CA GLU A 148 1.65 -8.18 -15.56
C GLU A 148 1.02 -7.40 -16.73
N HIS A 149 1.80 -6.53 -17.38
CA HIS A 149 1.38 -5.83 -18.60
C HIS A 149 1.10 -6.80 -19.75
N PHE A 150 1.99 -7.78 -19.96
CA PHE A 150 1.81 -8.86 -20.94
C PHE A 150 0.47 -9.58 -20.73
N PHE A 151 0.16 -9.96 -19.48
CA PHE A 151 -1.13 -10.57 -19.15
C PHE A 151 -2.30 -9.58 -19.27
N GLY A 152 -2.08 -8.29 -19.04
CA GLY A 152 -3.07 -7.23 -19.24
C GLY A 152 -3.49 -7.12 -20.70
N VAL A 153 -2.52 -7.12 -21.63
CA VAL A 153 -2.77 -7.09 -23.07
C VAL A 153 -3.43 -8.39 -23.54
N LEU A 154 -3.00 -9.55 -23.06
CA LEU A 154 -3.68 -10.82 -23.36
C LEU A 154 -5.15 -10.79 -22.92
N ARG A 155 -5.46 -10.25 -21.73
CA ARG A 155 -6.84 -10.12 -21.25
C ARG A 155 -7.66 -9.09 -22.02
N SER A 156 -7.03 -8.13 -22.68
CA SER A 156 -7.72 -7.19 -23.58
C SER A 156 -8.12 -7.86 -24.90
N LEU A 157 -7.30 -8.81 -25.37
CA LEU A 157 -7.60 -9.64 -26.54
C LEU A 157 -8.68 -10.70 -26.24
N LYS A 158 -8.52 -11.43 -25.14
CA LYS A 158 -9.49 -12.43 -24.67
C LYS A 158 -9.49 -12.47 -23.15
N LYS A 159 -10.60 -12.08 -22.53
CA LYS A 159 -10.70 -11.91 -21.07
C LYS A 159 -10.41 -13.19 -20.28
N ASP A 160 -11.00 -14.32 -20.70
CA ASP A 160 -10.83 -15.64 -20.10
C ASP A 160 -10.21 -16.59 -21.14
N PHE A 161 -8.88 -16.53 -21.29
CA PHE A 161 -8.12 -17.35 -22.23
C PHE A 161 -7.60 -18.62 -21.56
N ASN A 162 -7.59 -19.74 -22.30
CA ASN A 162 -6.92 -20.97 -21.89
C ASN A 162 -5.48 -21.03 -22.46
N PHE A 163 -4.71 -22.07 -22.13
CA PHE A 163 -3.32 -22.18 -22.57
C PHE A 163 -3.17 -22.22 -24.10
N ALA A 164 -4.06 -22.92 -24.80
CA ALA A 164 -4.03 -22.94 -26.27
C ALA A 164 -4.32 -21.55 -26.85
N ASP A 165 -5.31 -20.84 -26.31
CA ASP A 165 -5.60 -19.47 -26.71
C ASP A 165 -4.38 -18.54 -26.54
N ALA A 166 -3.62 -18.69 -25.46
CA ALA A 166 -2.41 -17.91 -25.24
C ALA A 166 -1.35 -18.16 -26.34
N LEU A 167 -1.14 -19.43 -26.73
CA LEU A 167 -0.23 -19.78 -27.82
C LEU A 167 -0.71 -19.22 -29.16
N TRP A 168 -2.02 -19.28 -29.45
CA TRP A 168 -2.59 -18.72 -30.67
C TRP A 168 -2.56 -17.19 -30.70
N LEU A 169 -2.64 -16.53 -29.54
CA LEU A 169 -2.58 -15.08 -29.42
C LEU A 169 -1.15 -14.54 -29.36
N GLU A 170 -0.13 -15.38 -29.18
CA GLU A 170 1.28 -14.96 -29.07
C GLU A 170 1.75 -14.09 -30.25
N PRO A 171 1.51 -14.45 -31.52
CA PRO A 171 1.98 -13.62 -32.64
C PRO A 171 1.33 -12.24 -32.64
N LYS A 172 0.02 -12.19 -32.35
CA LYS A 172 -0.75 -10.94 -32.26
C LYS A 172 -0.33 -10.09 -31.06
N LEU A 173 -0.02 -10.72 -29.94
CA LEU A 173 0.50 -10.06 -28.76
C LEU A 173 1.88 -9.47 -29.03
N ARG A 174 2.77 -10.21 -29.69
CA ARG A 174 4.08 -9.73 -30.13
C ARG A 174 3.92 -8.49 -31.01
N THR A 175 3.03 -8.51 -32.01
CA THR A 175 2.75 -7.33 -32.85
C THR A 175 2.16 -6.17 -32.06
N LEU A 176 1.26 -6.41 -31.10
CA LEU A 176 0.67 -5.33 -30.30
C LEU A 176 1.67 -4.72 -29.32
N MET A 177 2.50 -5.54 -28.69
CA MET A 177 3.59 -5.05 -27.86
C MET A 177 4.56 -4.25 -28.73
N MET A 178 4.99 -4.78 -29.88
CA MET A 178 5.91 -4.11 -30.81
C MET A 178 5.35 -2.86 -31.51
N GLY A 179 4.09 -2.86 -31.92
CA GLY A 179 3.40 -1.76 -32.61
C GLY A 179 2.93 -0.64 -31.68
N ALA A 180 2.63 -0.96 -30.41
CA ALA A 180 2.44 0.05 -29.37
C ALA A 180 3.72 0.85 -29.05
N PHE A 181 4.89 0.44 -29.56
CA PHE A 181 6.15 1.16 -29.36
C PHE A 181 6.46 2.24 -30.41
N LYS A 182 5.72 2.38 -31.53
CA LYS A 182 6.14 3.33 -32.60
C LYS A 182 5.20 4.50 -32.98
N ASP A 183 3.86 4.39 -32.94
CA ASP A 183 3.05 5.38 -33.72
C ASP A 183 1.81 6.00 -33.04
N LEU A 184 1.88 6.48 -31.79
CA LEU A 184 0.79 7.31 -31.23
C LEU A 184 1.30 8.62 -30.60
N ALA A 185 0.64 9.73 -30.97
CA ALA A 185 0.88 11.02 -30.34
C ALA A 185 0.41 11.02 -28.87
N PRO A 186 1.06 11.78 -27.97
CA PRO A 186 0.76 11.74 -26.52
C PRO A 186 -0.71 12.02 -26.17
N GLU A 187 -1.40 12.85 -26.96
CA GLU A 187 -2.79 13.26 -26.75
C GLU A 187 -3.82 12.20 -27.19
N GLU A 188 -3.46 11.31 -28.11
CA GLU A 188 -4.32 10.19 -28.55
C GLU A 188 -4.21 9.00 -27.60
N GLN A 189 -3.07 8.85 -26.92
CA GLN A 189 -2.86 7.86 -25.85
C GLN A 189 -3.73 8.15 -24.62
N GLU A 190 -3.93 9.41 -24.22
CA GLU A 190 -4.74 9.77 -23.05
C GLU A 190 -6.23 9.42 -23.20
N ASN A 191 -6.78 9.44 -24.42
CA ASN A 191 -8.21 9.24 -24.66
C ASN A 191 -8.65 7.77 -24.82
N VAL A 192 -7.73 6.84 -25.09
CA VAL A 192 -8.04 5.41 -25.27
C VAL A 192 -7.94 4.62 -23.94
N THR A 193 -7.07 5.03 -23.02
CA THR A 193 -6.81 4.34 -21.73
C THR A 193 -7.62 4.87 -20.56
N ALA A 194 -8.96 4.88 -20.66
CA ALA A 194 -9.81 5.04 -19.48
C ALA A 194 -9.97 3.72 -18.67
N ALA A 195 -9.33 2.61 -19.10
CA ALA A 195 -9.56 1.27 -18.56
C ALA A 195 -8.36 0.27 -18.51
N GLY A 196 -7.09 0.68 -18.63
CA GLY A 196 -5.97 -0.27 -18.65
C GLY A 196 -4.60 0.32 -18.26
N TYR A 197 -3.69 -0.57 -17.83
CA TYR A 197 -2.33 -0.31 -17.32
C TYR A 197 -1.45 0.50 -18.30
N TRP A 198 -0.53 1.31 -17.75
CA TRP A 198 0.26 2.33 -18.48
C TRP A 198 1.60 1.75 -18.96
N THR A 199 1.82 1.65 -20.27
CA THR A 199 3.06 1.09 -20.83
C THR A 199 4.14 2.17 -20.97
N THR A 200 5.06 2.25 -20.01
CA THR A 200 6.32 3.06 -20.12
C THR A 200 7.57 2.20 -19.91
N TYR A 201 7.48 0.89 -20.18
CA TYR A 201 8.51 -0.09 -19.81
C TYR A 201 9.80 0.03 -20.66
N HIS A 202 9.68 0.23 -21.99
CA HIS A 202 10.84 0.41 -22.88
C HIS A 202 11.09 1.88 -23.30
N ILE A 203 10.15 2.77 -23.00
CA ILE A 203 10.28 4.21 -23.28
C ILE A 203 10.68 4.89 -21.97
N ALA A 204 11.98 4.95 -21.72
CA ALA A 204 12.58 5.71 -20.63
C ALA A 204 13.47 6.86 -21.18
N PRO A 205 12.93 7.82 -21.96
CA PRO A 205 13.72 8.93 -22.50
C PRO A 205 14.30 9.82 -21.39
N ASP A 206 13.85 9.64 -20.15
CA ASP A 206 14.23 10.43 -19.00
C ASP A 206 15.29 9.78 -18.08
N TYR A 207 15.77 8.56 -18.31
CA TYR A 207 16.78 7.97 -17.40
C TYR A 207 18.18 8.57 -17.59
N ASN A 208 18.94 8.69 -16.50
CA ASN A 208 20.29 9.24 -16.54
C ASN A 208 21.35 8.14 -16.65
N GLY A 209 21.65 7.70 -17.88
CA GLY A 209 22.62 6.63 -18.13
C GLY A 209 24.00 6.89 -17.52
N LYS A 210 24.49 8.15 -17.57
CA LYS A 210 25.81 8.52 -17.00
C LYS A 210 25.90 8.28 -15.50
N VAL A 211 24.82 8.58 -14.75
CA VAL A 211 24.77 8.37 -13.31
C VAL A 211 24.62 6.89 -12.97
N LEU A 212 23.91 6.12 -13.80
CA LEU A 212 23.62 4.71 -13.56
C LEU A 212 24.73 3.75 -14.02
N CYS A 213 25.66 4.21 -14.85
CA CYS A 213 26.94 3.52 -15.12
C CYS A 213 28.03 3.85 -14.09
N ASN A 214 27.81 4.82 -13.20
CA ASN A 214 28.82 5.24 -12.22
C ASN A 214 28.70 4.44 -10.93
N PHE A 215 29.48 3.36 -10.82
CA PHE A 215 29.46 2.46 -9.68
C PHE A 215 30.41 2.91 -8.56
N PRO A 216 29.95 2.97 -7.29
CA PRO A 216 30.75 3.45 -6.18
C PRO A 216 31.84 2.45 -5.72
N PRO A 217 33.00 2.93 -5.23
CA PRO A 217 34.00 2.08 -4.57
C PRO A 217 33.56 1.69 -3.15
N ASN A 218 34.21 0.68 -2.56
CA ASN A 218 33.87 0.15 -1.22
C ASN A 218 33.85 1.22 -0.11
N SER A 219 34.74 2.21 -0.16
CA SER A 219 34.76 3.32 0.80
C SER A 219 33.45 4.12 0.84
N VAL A 220 32.74 4.19 -0.29
CA VAL A 220 31.43 4.85 -0.33
C VAL A 220 30.39 3.99 0.37
N PHE A 221 30.43 2.65 0.27
CA PHE A 221 29.51 1.78 1.00
C PHE A 221 29.63 1.98 2.51
N ASP A 222 30.86 2.03 3.03
CA ASP A 222 31.11 2.29 4.44
C ASP A 222 30.56 3.66 4.86
N SER A 223 30.84 4.70 4.06
CA SER A 223 30.35 6.05 4.33
C SER A 223 28.82 6.15 4.31
N GLN A 224 28.15 5.46 3.37
CA GLN A 224 26.69 5.46 3.26
C GLN A 224 26.05 4.62 4.35
N SER A 225 26.71 3.55 4.79
CA SER A 225 26.30 2.75 5.95
C SER A 225 26.31 3.58 7.23
N GLN A 226 27.39 4.31 7.50
CA GLN A 226 27.47 5.20 8.67
C GLN A 226 26.41 6.31 8.62
N ARG A 227 26.17 6.89 7.44
CA ARG A 227 25.09 7.88 7.23
C ARG A 227 23.71 7.26 7.44
N ALA A 228 23.48 6.04 6.97
CA ALA A 228 22.21 5.33 7.16
C ALA A 228 21.95 5.02 8.65
N ILE A 229 22.97 4.61 9.40
CA ILE A 229 22.85 4.45 10.87
C ILE A 229 22.47 5.78 11.51
N ARG A 230 23.16 6.88 11.18
CA ARG A 230 22.81 8.21 11.68
C ARG A 230 21.36 8.59 11.36
N ASP A 231 20.91 8.36 10.13
CA ASP A 231 19.53 8.64 9.73
C ASP A 231 18.52 7.85 10.58
N VAL A 232 18.77 6.55 10.78
CA VAL A 232 17.89 5.70 11.58
C VAL A 232 17.91 6.12 13.04
N THR A 233 19.07 6.45 13.62
CA THR A 233 19.16 7.00 14.97
C THR A 233 18.31 8.25 15.11
N MET A 234 18.45 9.23 14.22
CA MET A 234 17.64 10.46 14.26
C MET A 234 16.13 10.18 14.14
N LEU A 235 15.73 9.28 13.25
CA LEU A 235 14.32 8.93 13.04
C LEU A 235 13.73 8.16 14.24
N CYS A 236 14.48 7.23 14.81
CA CYS A 236 14.09 6.43 15.97
C CYS A 236 14.09 7.24 17.26
N ASP A 237 15.07 8.14 17.43
CA ASP A 237 15.12 9.04 18.57
C ASP A 237 13.86 9.91 18.63
N ALA A 238 13.36 10.40 17.50
CA ALA A 238 12.15 11.22 17.47
C ALA A 238 10.86 10.47 17.88
N ILE A 239 10.88 9.14 17.89
CA ILE A 239 9.79 8.27 18.36
C ILE A 239 10.10 7.58 19.71
N GLY A 240 11.25 7.91 20.32
CA GLY A 240 11.63 7.44 21.65
C GLY A 240 12.33 6.08 21.70
N ILE A 241 12.76 5.54 20.55
CA ILE A 241 13.45 4.24 20.45
C ILE A 241 14.97 4.45 20.33
N GLU A 242 15.76 3.80 21.18
CA GLU A 242 17.24 3.87 21.12
C GLU A 242 17.77 2.94 20.02
N ALA A 243 17.99 3.47 18.82
CA ALA A 243 18.34 2.66 17.65
C ALA A 243 19.64 1.85 17.83
N LEU A 244 20.67 2.42 18.45
CA LEU A 244 21.98 1.77 18.57
C LEU A 244 21.91 0.55 19.49
N GLU A 245 21.26 0.68 20.65
CA GLU A 245 21.03 -0.45 21.56
C GLU A 245 20.23 -1.57 20.88
N MET A 246 19.17 -1.20 20.14
CA MET A 246 18.35 -2.17 19.42
C MET A 246 19.13 -2.87 18.28
N LEU A 247 20.02 -2.15 17.58
CA LEU A 247 20.88 -2.77 16.56
C LEU A 247 21.91 -3.72 17.15
N GLU A 248 22.48 -3.39 18.31
CA GLU A 248 23.40 -4.28 19.03
C GLU A 248 22.70 -5.54 19.56
N ALA A 249 21.45 -5.39 20.03
CA ALA A 249 20.65 -6.50 20.53
C ALA A 249 20.01 -7.36 19.41
N TYR A 250 19.98 -6.86 18.16
CA TYR A 250 19.30 -7.51 17.07
C TYR A 250 19.86 -8.90 16.77
N LYS A 251 18.96 -9.88 16.70
CA LYS A 251 19.26 -11.23 16.25
C LYS A 251 18.43 -11.50 15.00
N PRO A 252 19.05 -11.94 13.89
CA PRO A 252 18.29 -12.37 12.72
C PRO A 252 17.29 -13.46 13.13
N PRO A 253 16.03 -13.39 12.67
CA PRO A 253 15.08 -14.43 12.95
C PRO A 253 15.57 -15.77 12.40
N THR A 254 15.68 -16.77 13.29
CA THR A 254 15.96 -18.15 12.89
C THR A 254 14.66 -18.80 12.49
N TYR A 255 14.54 -19.16 11.22
CA TYR A 255 13.43 -19.94 10.74
C TYR A 255 13.76 -21.41 10.90
N ASP A 256 12.95 -22.13 11.67
CA ASP A 256 12.92 -23.59 11.64
C ASP A 256 12.24 -23.96 10.31
N ASP A 257 13.01 -23.83 9.23
CA ASP A 257 12.65 -24.39 7.96
C ASP A 257 12.65 -25.89 8.22
N GLY A 258 11.47 -26.50 8.40
CA GLY A 258 11.29 -27.93 8.65
C GLY A 258 11.83 -28.87 7.55
N ALA A 259 12.80 -28.42 6.77
CA ALA A 259 13.89 -29.21 6.24
C ALA A 259 14.58 -29.95 7.40
N THR A 260 13.97 -31.05 7.83
CA THR A 260 14.72 -32.27 8.10
C THR A 260 15.82 -32.33 7.05
N THR A 261 17.06 -32.19 7.50
CA THR A 261 18.25 -32.54 6.75
C THR A 261 18.15 -34.03 6.44
N THR A 262 17.33 -34.40 5.47
CA THR A 262 17.56 -35.64 4.76
C THR A 262 18.89 -35.45 4.08
N ASP A 263 19.89 -36.09 4.68
CA ASP A 263 21.18 -36.44 4.13
C ASP A 263 20.96 -37.15 2.78
N ARG A 264 20.62 -36.36 1.76
CA ARG A 264 20.75 -36.73 0.37
C ARG A 264 22.13 -36.24 0.00
N SER A 265 23.06 -37.18 -0.05
CA SER A 265 24.29 -37.09 -0.82
C SER A 265 23.93 -36.75 -2.27
N HIS A 266 23.62 -35.48 -2.53
CA HIS A 266 23.52 -34.94 -3.86
C HIS A 266 24.97 -34.81 -4.34
N GLU A 267 25.30 -35.60 -5.37
CA GLU A 267 26.49 -35.37 -6.17
C GLU A 267 26.62 -33.87 -6.47
N PRO A 268 27.84 -33.31 -6.46
CA PRO A 268 28.05 -31.88 -6.57
C PRO A 268 27.41 -31.38 -7.86
N HIS A 269 26.24 -30.76 -7.75
CA HIS A 269 25.62 -30.05 -8.84
C HIS A 269 26.64 -29.04 -9.33
N THR A 270 26.95 -29.12 -10.63
CA THR A 270 27.81 -28.19 -11.34
C THR A 270 27.37 -26.79 -10.97
N THR A 271 28.17 -26.09 -10.15
CA THR A 271 27.84 -24.73 -9.71
C THR A 271 27.69 -23.83 -10.93
N LEU A 272 26.82 -22.81 -10.87
CA LEU A 272 26.71 -21.79 -11.91
C LEU A 272 28.10 -21.24 -12.30
N HIS A 273 28.99 -21.16 -11.31
CA HIS A 273 30.42 -20.86 -11.47
C HIS A 273 31.16 -21.82 -12.42
N ASN A 274 30.94 -23.14 -12.30
CA ASN A 274 31.54 -24.15 -13.19
C ASN A 274 30.91 -24.12 -14.60
N LEU A 275 29.63 -23.77 -14.73
CA LEU A 275 28.98 -23.54 -16.03
C LEU A 275 29.54 -22.29 -16.72
N LEU A 276 29.65 -21.17 -15.99
CA LEU A 276 30.18 -19.90 -16.51
C LEU A 276 31.67 -19.97 -16.89
N ASN A 277 32.45 -20.80 -16.21
CA ASN A 277 33.88 -21.02 -16.53
C ASN A 277 34.11 -22.06 -17.65
N GLY A 278 33.11 -22.93 -17.92
CA GLY A 278 33.21 -23.98 -18.94
C GLY A 278 32.83 -23.52 -20.35
N PHE A 279 32.07 -22.44 -20.47
CA PHE A 279 31.82 -21.78 -21.75
C PHE A 279 32.82 -20.65 -21.94
N PRO A 280 33.54 -20.58 -23.07
CA PRO A 280 34.31 -19.38 -23.38
C PRO A 280 33.34 -18.20 -23.36
N LEU A 281 33.63 -17.19 -22.53
CA LEU A 281 32.94 -15.90 -22.57
C LEU A 281 32.84 -15.48 -24.04
N ILE A 282 31.64 -15.60 -24.61
CA ILE A 282 31.37 -15.10 -25.96
C ILE A 282 31.75 -13.63 -25.88
N SER A 283 32.72 -13.23 -26.71
CA SER A 283 33.11 -11.83 -26.85
C SER A 283 31.83 -11.00 -26.89
N PRO A 284 31.69 -9.93 -26.07
CA PRO A 284 30.49 -9.12 -26.09
C PRO A 284 30.23 -8.77 -27.56
N ALA A 285 29.08 -9.20 -28.06
CA ALA A 285 28.69 -8.83 -29.40
C ALA A 285 28.72 -7.30 -29.42
N SER A 286 29.34 -6.73 -30.46
CA SER A 286 29.25 -5.29 -30.67
C SER A 286 27.78 -4.90 -30.61
N VAL A 287 27.42 -3.82 -29.92
CA VAL A 287 26.04 -3.28 -29.85
C VAL A 287 25.40 -3.23 -31.25
N VAL A 288 26.21 -2.99 -32.28
CA VAL A 288 25.81 -2.96 -33.70
C VAL A 288 25.34 -4.33 -34.23
N LEU A 289 25.90 -5.43 -33.75
CA LEU A 289 25.54 -6.79 -34.15
C LEU A 289 24.24 -7.24 -33.48
N GLU A 290 24.03 -6.88 -32.21
CA GLU A 290 22.77 -7.12 -31.49
C GLU A 290 21.64 -6.31 -32.11
N ASP A 291 21.87 -5.01 -32.40
CA ASP A 291 20.91 -4.16 -33.11
C ASP A 291 20.54 -4.73 -34.50
N ALA A 292 21.52 -5.29 -35.22
CA ALA A 292 21.28 -5.93 -36.52
C ALA A 292 20.49 -7.23 -36.42
N GLN A 293 20.71 -8.02 -35.35
CA GLN A 293 19.97 -9.25 -35.08
C GLN A 293 18.53 -8.94 -34.66
N ASP A 294 18.31 -7.94 -33.82
CA ASP A 294 16.99 -7.46 -33.43
C ASP A 294 16.23 -6.92 -34.64
N MET A 295 16.89 -6.11 -35.49
CA MET A 295 16.31 -5.62 -36.75
C MET A 295 15.95 -6.74 -37.73
N ALA A 296 16.78 -7.78 -37.84
CA ALA A 296 16.47 -8.95 -38.66
C ALA A 296 15.30 -9.76 -38.10
N GLN A 297 15.21 -9.89 -36.77
CA GLN A 297 14.09 -10.53 -36.11
C GLN A 297 12.78 -9.74 -36.31
N TYR A 298 12.83 -8.40 -36.24
CA TYR A 298 11.69 -7.53 -36.52
C TYR A 298 11.18 -7.67 -37.95
N ALA A 299 12.08 -7.80 -38.93
CA ALA A 299 11.69 -8.03 -40.32
C ALA A 299 11.01 -9.40 -40.51
N LEU A 300 11.48 -10.43 -39.81
CA LEU A 300 10.92 -11.79 -39.87
C LEU A 300 9.51 -11.86 -39.27
N ASP A 301 9.30 -11.20 -38.14
CA ASP A 301 7.99 -11.16 -37.46
C ASP A 301 6.97 -10.36 -38.28
N ALA A 302 7.40 -9.24 -38.89
CA ALA A 302 6.57 -8.45 -39.80
C ALA A 302 6.12 -9.24 -41.03
N GLN A 303 7.03 -10.05 -41.61
CA GLN A 303 6.73 -10.94 -42.73
C GLN A 303 5.73 -12.05 -42.35
N SER A 304 5.81 -12.58 -41.13
CA SER A 304 4.85 -13.56 -40.61
C SER A 304 3.45 -12.96 -40.43
N THR A 305 3.36 -11.67 -40.06
CA THR A 305 2.07 -10.97 -39.98
C THR A 305 1.49 -10.65 -41.36
N ASP A 306 2.31 -10.26 -42.34
CA ASP A 306 1.87 -10.04 -43.72
C ASP A 306 1.29 -11.33 -44.33
N ALA A 307 1.94 -12.48 -44.12
CA ALA A 307 1.43 -13.78 -44.57
C ALA A 307 0.07 -14.17 -43.93
N THR A 308 -0.25 -13.63 -42.76
CA THR A 308 -1.53 -13.87 -42.07
C THR A 308 -2.61 -12.87 -42.51
N MET A 309 -2.21 -11.68 -42.97
CA MET A 309 -3.08 -10.64 -43.54
C MET A 309 -3.41 -10.92 -45.01
N GLU A 310 -2.49 -11.54 -45.77
CA GLU A 310 -2.67 -11.92 -47.19
C GLU A 310 -3.72 -13.02 -47.43
N ILE A 311 -4.18 -13.74 -46.39
CA ILE A 311 -5.20 -14.79 -46.53
C ILE A 311 -6.64 -14.24 -46.42
N LEU A 312 -6.82 -13.00 -45.98
CA LEU A 312 -8.15 -12.43 -45.73
C LEU A 312 -8.61 -11.34 -46.71
N ASP A 313 -7.72 -10.76 -47.52
CA ASP A 313 -8.06 -9.68 -48.45
C ASP A 313 -7.46 -9.90 -49.85
N LEU A 314 -8.19 -10.65 -50.69
CA LEU A 314 -8.22 -10.41 -52.14
C LEU A 314 -9.67 -10.00 -52.47
N SER A 315 -9.97 -8.99 -53.30
CA SER A 315 -9.37 -8.47 -54.55
C SER A 315 -9.59 -6.94 -54.66
N ASP A 316 -9.10 -6.13 -55.59
CA ASP A 316 -8.05 -6.06 -56.62
C ASP A 316 -7.98 -4.54 -56.90
N SER A 317 -6.80 -3.91 -56.89
CA SER A 317 -6.66 -2.52 -57.38
C SER A 317 -5.32 -2.29 -58.08
N ASP A 318 -5.41 -1.44 -59.11
CA ASP A 318 -4.64 -1.33 -60.36
C ASP A 318 -3.15 -0.91 -60.21
N PRO A 319 -2.19 -1.48 -60.96
CA PRO A 319 -0.75 -1.27 -60.81
C PRO A 319 -0.19 0.14 -61.07
N ASN A 320 -1.02 1.13 -61.44
CA ASN A 320 -0.55 2.46 -61.82
C ASN A 320 -0.50 3.49 -60.68
N GLU A 321 -1.18 3.26 -59.54
CA GLU A 321 -1.23 4.23 -58.43
C GLU A 321 0.00 4.18 -57.49
N LEU A 322 0.75 3.07 -57.51
CA LEU A 322 1.92 2.87 -56.65
C LEU A 322 3.19 3.61 -57.13
N ALA A 323 3.28 3.92 -58.43
CA ALA A 323 4.45 4.56 -59.02
C ALA A 323 4.48 6.11 -58.82
N GLU A 324 3.32 6.76 -58.71
CA GLU A 324 3.23 8.21 -58.44
C GLU A 324 3.49 8.54 -56.95
N LEU A 325 3.17 7.61 -56.06
CA LEU A 325 3.33 7.78 -54.62
C LEU A 325 4.82 7.71 -54.20
N GLN A 326 5.61 6.85 -54.88
CA GLN A 326 7.04 6.71 -54.63
C GLN A 326 7.86 7.91 -55.09
N THR A 327 7.47 8.57 -56.18
CA THR A 327 8.16 9.78 -56.69
C THR A 327 7.90 11.02 -55.84
N THR A 328 6.73 11.11 -55.20
CA THR A 328 6.34 12.26 -54.37
C THR A 328 7.01 12.25 -52.99
N ILE A 329 7.19 11.07 -52.41
CA ILE A 329 7.86 10.90 -51.10
C ILE A 329 9.36 11.20 -51.19
N ALA A 330 9.99 10.87 -52.31
CA ALA A 330 11.41 11.13 -52.54
C ALA A 330 11.75 12.64 -52.60
N GLN A 331 10.82 13.48 -53.05
CA GLN A 331 11.02 14.94 -53.11
C GLN A 331 10.87 15.62 -51.75
N ALA A 332 9.96 15.15 -50.88
CA ALA A 332 9.72 15.75 -49.57
C ALA A 332 10.87 15.52 -48.56
N LEU A 333 11.63 14.44 -48.73
CA LEU A 333 12.75 14.09 -47.85
C LEU A 333 14.01 14.91 -48.12
N GLN A 334 14.08 15.66 -49.23
CA GLN A 334 15.26 16.44 -49.60
C GLN A 334 15.26 17.89 -49.05
N GLU A 335 14.16 18.37 -48.47
CA GLU A 335 14.00 19.78 -48.05
C GLU A 335 14.14 20.05 -46.53
N LEU A 336 14.30 19.03 -45.68
CA LEU A 336 14.35 19.19 -44.22
C LEU A 336 15.76 18.97 -43.65
N GLY A 337 16.68 19.89 -43.93
CA GLY A 337 17.97 19.97 -43.24
C GLY A 337 17.86 20.77 -41.95
N LEU A 338 18.19 20.19 -40.78
CA LEU A 338 18.31 20.92 -39.51
C LEU A 338 19.48 20.44 -38.64
N SER A 339 20.18 21.43 -38.08
CA SER A 339 21.40 21.39 -37.26
C SER A 339 21.13 21.52 -35.75
N ASP A 340 22.09 21.03 -34.96
CA ASP A 340 22.21 21.04 -33.49
C ASP A 340 21.94 22.37 -32.76
N THR A 341 21.37 22.30 -31.54
CA THR A 341 21.67 23.21 -30.42
C THR A 341 21.50 22.55 -29.03
N ALA A 342 22.32 23.01 -28.08
CA ALA A 342 22.69 22.38 -26.81
C ALA A 342 21.71 22.58 -25.63
N VAL A 343 21.76 21.65 -24.66
CA VAL A 343 21.01 21.67 -23.38
C VAL A 343 21.93 22.07 -22.22
N GLY A 344 21.53 23.12 -21.48
CA GLY A 344 22.21 23.62 -20.29
C GLY A 344 21.94 22.79 -19.03
N SER A 345 22.96 22.68 -18.18
CA SER A 345 23.02 21.93 -16.92
C SER A 345 22.46 22.72 -15.73
N ALA A 346 21.50 22.15 -14.99
CA ALA A 346 21.06 22.64 -13.69
C ALA A 346 21.74 21.86 -12.54
N GLN A 347 22.29 22.60 -11.57
CA GLN A 347 22.99 22.07 -10.40
C GLN A 347 22.01 21.47 -9.38
N HIS A 348 22.27 20.23 -8.95
CA HIS A 348 21.52 19.56 -7.89
C HIS A 348 22.08 19.90 -6.51
N VAL A 349 21.27 20.56 -5.68
CA VAL A 349 21.53 20.74 -4.24
C VAL A 349 21.30 19.40 -3.52
N VAL A 350 22.29 18.96 -2.75
CA VAL A 350 22.21 17.76 -1.91
C VAL A 350 21.52 18.15 -0.60
N HIS A 351 20.29 17.69 -0.39
CA HIS A 351 19.62 17.79 0.91
C HIS A 351 19.92 16.53 1.74
N ASP A 352 20.86 16.65 2.68
CA ASP A 352 21.08 15.63 3.72
C ASP A 352 20.12 15.88 4.91
N LEU A 353 19.78 14.82 5.67
CA LEU A 353 19.12 14.93 6.98
C LEU A 353 20.10 15.54 7.99
N GLU A 354 20.36 16.85 7.89
CA GLU A 354 21.22 17.58 8.82
C GLU A 354 20.37 18.39 9.80
N GLY A 355 20.38 17.98 11.07
CA GLY A 355 19.78 18.72 12.17
C GLY A 355 19.83 17.94 13.48
N SER A 356 20.37 18.53 14.54
CA SER A 356 20.39 17.98 15.90
C SER A 356 19.13 18.38 16.68
N SER A 357 17.95 18.00 16.18
CA SER A 357 16.69 18.24 16.89
C SER A 357 16.06 16.92 17.30
N THR A 358 15.56 16.86 18.53
CA THR A 358 14.80 15.72 19.08
C THR A 358 13.39 15.60 18.49
N ASP A 359 13.00 16.53 17.62
CA ASP A 359 11.70 16.57 16.95
C ASP A 359 11.82 16.34 15.44
N LEU A 360 10.86 15.62 14.87
CA LEU A 360 10.83 15.30 13.43
C LEU A 360 10.68 16.58 12.62
N ASN A 361 11.74 16.98 11.91
CA ASN A 361 11.69 18.12 11.01
C ASN A 361 10.83 17.78 9.77
N ARG A 362 9.56 18.19 9.82
CA ARG A 362 8.59 18.01 8.75
C ARG A 362 9.10 18.53 7.41
N GLU A 363 9.61 19.77 7.37
CA GLU A 363 10.04 20.41 6.13
C GLU A 363 11.19 19.65 5.47
N ALA A 364 12.17 19.22 6.26
CA ALA A 364 13.30 18.43 5.77
C ALA A 364 12.85 17.06 5.21
N LEU A 365 12.01 16.33 5.95
CA LEU A 365 11.53 15.01 5.52
C LEU A 365 10.68 15.09 4.26
N VAL A 366 9.75 16.04 4.21
CA VAL A 366 8.88 16.25 3.05
C VAL A 366 9.70 16.71 1.84
N ALA A 367 10.68 17.59 2.02
CA ALA A 367 11.57 18.03 0.94
C ALA A 367 12.39 16.87 0.37
N ILE A 368 13.02 16.06 1.23
CA ILE A 368 13.77 14.87 0.80
C ILE A 368 12.84 13.92 0.04
N ARG A 369 11.70 13.58 0.64
CA ARG A 369 10.72 12.66 0.03
C ARG A 369 10.26 13.15 -1.34
N LYS A 370 9.94 14.45 -1.45
CA LYS A 370 9.50 15.09 -2.70
C LYS A 370 10.60 15.10 -3.76
N SER A 371 11.86 15.27 -3.36
CA SER A 371 13.01 15.22 -4.28
C SER A 371 13.24 13.83 -4.89
N HIS A 372 12.88 12.77 -4.17
CA HIS A 372 13.03 11.39 -4.62
C HIS A 372 11.75 10.81 -5.24
N GLN A 373 10.60 11.46 -5.07
CA GLN A 373 9.30 11.01 -5.56
C GLN A 373 9.26 10.82 -7.08
N MET A 374 8.56 9.78 -7.54
CA MET A 374 8.40 9.52 -8.97
C MET A 374 7.34 10.42 -9.58
N ARG A 375 7.51 10.76 -10.85
CA ARG A 375 6.50 11.49 -11.63
C ARG A 375 5.14 10.78 -11.64
N ALA A 376 5.12 9.46 -11.74
CA ALA A 376 3.90 8.66 -11.69
C ALA A 376 3.16 8.84 -10.36
N THR A 377 3.89 8.80 -9.24
CA THR A 377 3.34 9.08 -7.90
C THR A 377 2.75 10.50 -7.82
N SER A 378 3.48 11.51 -8.30
CA SER A 378 3.00 12.90 -8.29
C SER A 378 1.75 13.12 -9.15
N ARG A 379 1.58 12.35 -10.23
CA ARG A 379 0.37 12.35 -11.06
C ARG A 379 -0.80 11.58 -10.44
N ALA A 380 -0.50 10.56 -9.62
CA ALA A 380 -1.50 9.72 -8.99
C ALA A 380 -2.16 10.38 -7.77
N VAL A 381 -1.50 11.35 -7.13
CA VAL A 381 -1.99 12.10 -5.97
C VAL A 381 -3.26 12.88 -6.32
N CYS A 382 -4.25 12.83 -5.42
CA CYS A 382 -5.46 13.64 -5.54
C CYS A 382 -5.08 15.13 -5.54
N GLN A 383 -5.23 15.80 -6.69
CA GLN A 383 -5.08 17.25 -6.76
C GLN A 383 -6.27 17.89 -6.05
N LEU A 384 -5.99 18.83 -5.14
CA LEU A 384 -6.94 19.58 -4.32
C LEU A 384 -8.33 19.72 -4.97
N LYS A 385 -9.37 19.36 -4.20
CA LYS A 385 -10.73 19.88 -4.40
C LYS A 385 -10.67 21.40 -4.29
N ALA A 386 -10.41 22.09 -5.39
CA ALA A 386 -10.76 23.50 -5.50
C ALA A 386 -12.26 23.60 -5.18
N SER A 387 -12.54 24.35 -4.13
CA SER A 387 -13.83 24.53 -3.47
C SER A 387 -15.02 24.73 -4.43
N ALA A 388 -16.12 24.08 -4.06
CA ALA A 388 -17.51 24.54 -4.17
C ALA A 388 -18.06 24.91 -5.56
N GLY A 389 -19.07 24.14 -5.98
CA GLY A 389 -20.12 24.62 -6.89
C GLY A 389 -19.89 24.30 -8.35
N PHE A 390 -19.92 23.02 -8.72
CA PHE A 390 -20.36 22.64 -10.05
C PHE A 390 -21.32 21.47 -9.95
N THR A 391 -22.57 21.72 -10.34
CA THR A 391 -23.54 20.65 -10.51
C THR A 391 -23.23 19.87 -11.79
N LEU A 392 -23.58 18.59 -11.81
CA LEU A 392 -23.38 17.71 -12.99
C LEU A 392 -24.04 18.29 -14.26
N ALA A 393 -25.09 19.10 -14.09
CA ALA A 393 -25.73 19.84 -15.18
C ALA A 393 -24.79 20.88 -15.80
N GLU A 394 -24.05 21.66 -15.02
CA GLU A 394 -23.17 22.74 -15.51
C GLU A 394 -21.91 22.22 -16.22
N VAL A 395 -21.39 21.05 -15.83
CA VAL A 395 -20.27 20.39 -16.51
C VAL A 395 -20.71 19.83 -17.87
N VAL A 396 -21.92 19.26 -17.93
CA VAL A 396 -22.52 18.78 -19.19
C VAL A 396 -22.93 19.96 -20.09
N GLU A 397 -23.41 21.06 -19.54
CA GLU A 397 -23.69 22.32 -20.25
C GLU A 397 -22.40 22.98 -20.75
N GLY A 398 -21.32 22.94 -19.95
CA GLY A 398 -19.98 23.44 -20.27
C GLY A 398 -19.31 22.67 -21.42
N GLN A 399 -19.51 21.35 -21.48
CA GLN A 399 -19.03 20.53 -22.60
C GLN A 399 -19.91 20.66 -23.85
N LYS A 400 -21.23 20.83 -23.69
CA LYS A 400 -22.14 21.13 -24.82
C LYS A 400 -21.92 22.54 -25.39
N SER A 401 -21.55 23.51 -24.57
CA SER A 401 -21.25 24.89 -25.01
C SER A 401 -19.88 25.02 -25.67
N ARG A 402 -18.90 24.17 -25.31
CA ARG A 402 -17.62 24.06 -26.04
C ARG A 402 -17.79 23.38 -27.41
N ALA A 403 -18.72 22.44 -27.53
CA ALA A 403 -19.08 21.79 -28.80
C ALA A 403 -19.99 22.64 -29.71
N ARG A 404 -20.45 23.82 -29.26
CA ARG A 404 -21.39 24.67 -30.00
C ARG A 404 -20.94 26.13 -30.05
N ARG A 405 -19.66 26.41 -30.30
CA ARG A 405 -19.24 27.72 -30.84
C ARG A 405 -19.31 27.67 -32.37
N LYS A 406 -20.45 28.10 -32.93
CA LYS A 406 -20.48 28.61 -34.31
C LYS A 406 -19.58 29.85 -34.36
N PRO A 407 -18.71 30.01 -35.37
CA PRO A 407 -18.02 31.27 -35.59
C PRO A 407 -19.05 32.37 -35.88
N LYS A 408 -18.87 33.56 -35.29
CA LYS A 408 -19.63 34.77 -35.67
C LYS A 408 -19.18 35.22 -37.06
N GLU A 409 -20.15 35.55 -37.90
CA GLU A 409 -19.96 36.15 -39.23
C GLU A 409 -19.61 37.65 -39.15
N GLY A 410 -18.79 38.10 -40.11
CA GLY A 410 -18.39 39.49 -40.40
C GLY A 410 -16.90 39.75 -40.08
N GLU A 411 -15.99 40.09 -40.99
CA GLU A 411 -16.05 40.61 -42.37
C GLU A 411 -14.88 40.08 -43.23
N ALA A 412 -15.01 40.25 -44.54
CA ALA A 412 -14.44 39.47 -45.63
C ALA A 412 -12.95 39.69 -45.97
N SER A 413 -12.28 38.60 -46.39
CA SER A 413 -11.29 38.60 -47.49
C SER A 413 -10.85 37.15 -47.86
N GLY A 414 -11.22 36.75 -49.08
CA GLY A 414 -10.70 35.70 -50.00
C GLY A 414 -10.04 34.38 -49.53
N ASN A 415 -10.54 33.28 -50.14
CA ASN A 415 -9.99 31.92 -50.34
C ASN A 415 -10.40 30.81 -49.35
N THR A 416 -11.33 29.96 -49.81
CA THR A 416 -11.79 28.71 -49.17
C THR A 416 -10.88 27.52 -49.48
N PRO A 417 -10.47 26.70 -48.49
CA PRO A 417 -9.97 25.35 -48.72
C PRO A 417 -11.14 24.35 -48.78
N LYS A 418 -11.07 23.42 -49.75
CA LYS A 418 -12.04 22.33 -49.96
C LYS A 418 -12.12 21.42 -48.72
N GLU A 419 -13.35 21.08 -48.31
CA GLU A 419 -13.63 20.07 -47.27
C GLU A 419 -13.00 18.71 -47.59
N SER A 420 -12.39 18.05 -46.60
CA SER A 420 -11.77 16.74 -46.79
C SER A 420 -12.81 15.62 -46.98
N LEU A 421 -12.50 14.70 -47.89
CA LEU A 421 -13.31 13.53 -48.27
C LEU A 421 -13.78 12.70 -47.05
N ARG A 422 -12.96 12.65 -45.99
CA ARG A 422 -13.26 11.97 -44.72
C ARG A 422 -14.49 12.55 -44.01
N LYS A 423 -14.70 13.87 -44.05
CA LYS A 423 -15.91 14.51 -43.49
C LYS A 423 -17.17 14.18 -44.28
N GLN A 424 -17.07 14.08 -45.61
CA GLN A 424 -18.21 13.70 -46.45
C GLN A 424 -18.61 12.23 -46.27
N ILE A 425 -17.64 11.33 -46.07
CA ILE A 425 -17.90 9.89 -45.83
C ILE A 425 -18.57 9.69 -44.46
N VAL A 426 -18.09 10.36 -43.41
CA VAL A 426 -18.66 10.26 -42.06
C VAL A 426 -20.09 10.82 -41.99
N CYS A 427 -20.37 11.91 -42.71
CA CYS A 427 -21.72 12.45 -42.82
C CYS A 427 -22.66 11.54 -43.62
N LYS A 428 -22.19 10.90 -44.71
CA LYS A 428 -22.98 9.95 -45.50
C LYS A 428 -23.24 8.63 -44.76
N ALA A 429 -22.29 8.16 -43.94
CA ALA A 429 -22.45 6.95 -43.13
C ALA A 429 -23.48 7.13 -42.00
N ARG A 430 -23.55 8.33 -41.40
CA ARG A 430 -24.58 8.68 -40.40
C ARG A 430 -25.97 8.89 -41.02
N ALA A 431 -26.04 9.41 -42.25
CA ALA A 431 -27.31 9.63 -42.94
C ALA A 431 -27.98 8.34 -43.45
N LYS A 432 -27.22 7.24 -43.62
CA LYS A 432 -27.73 5.95 -44.16
C LYS A 432 -28.16 4.92 -43.09
N GLY A 433 -28.25 5.30 -41.82
CA GLY A 433 -28.98 4.51 -40.82
C GLY A 433 -28.43 3.11 -40.52
N VAL A 434 -27.10 2.92 -40.50
CA VAL A 434 -26.52 1.66 -40.00
C VAL A 434 -26.66 1.63 -38.48
N ALA A 435 -27.74 1.00 -38.02
CA ALA A 435 -27.99 0.73 -36.62
C ALA A 435 -27.04 -0.39 -36.14
N ILE A 436 -26.10 -0.04 -35.26
CA ILE A 436 -25.37 -1.03 -34.46
C ILE A 436 -26.38 -1.62 -33.48
N GLN A 437 -26.77 -2.87 -33.69
CA GLN A 437 -27.68 -3.60 -32.80
C GLN A 437 -27.02 -3.77 -31.43
N SER A 438 -27.43 -2.94 -30.46
CA SER A 438 -27.24 -3.20 -29.04
C SER A 438 -28.33 -4.16 -28.57
N GLY A 439 -27.99 -5.45 -28.47
CA GLY A 439 -28.79 -6.41 -27.72
C GLY A 439 -28.84 -6.04 -26.23
N PRO A 440 -29.93 -6.33 -25.50
CA PRO A 440 -30.10 -5.98 -24.09
C PRO A 440 -29.32 -6.95 -23.20
N GLY A 441 -28.00 -6.86 -23.23
CA GLY A 441 -27.12 -7.44 -22.23
C GLY A 441 -26.94 -6.44 -21.09
N VAL A 442 -27.71 -6.58 -20.02
CA VAL A 442 -27.44 -5.88 -18.75
C VAL A 442 -26.05 -6.30 -18.28
N THR A 443 -25.04 -5.42 -18.38
CA THR A 443 -23.93 -5.33 -17.42
C THR A 443 -22.94 -4.21 -17.72
N SER A 444 -22.50 -3.55 -16.64
CA SER A 444 -21.19 -2.91 -16.40
C SER A 444 -20.83 -1.55 -17.03
N GLY A 445 -21.59 -1.01 -17.98
CA GLY A 445 -21.28 0.31 -18.57
C GLY A 445 -21.49 1.50 -17.62
N THR A 446 -22.62 1.53 -16.90
CA THR A 446 -23.01 2.67 -16.05
C THR A 446 -22.13 2.83 -14.83
N GLY A 447 -21.61 1.72 -14.30
CA GLY A 447 -20.66 1.73 -13.18
C GLY A 447 -19.28 2.25 -13.54
N ARG A 448 -18.96 2.47 -14.82
CA ARG A 448 -17.66 2.98 -15.29
C ARG A 448 -17.62 4.51 -15.43
N ILE A 449 -18.74 5.14 -15.77
CA ILE A 449 -18.83 6.61 -15.88
C ILE A 449 -18.84 7.26 -14.49
N ILE A 450 -19.44 6.60 -13.50
CA ILE A 450 -19.46 7.04 -12.09
C ILE A 450 -18.06 6.96 -11.44
N ARG A 451 -17.13 6.14 -11.98
CA ARG A 451 -15.75 5.97 -11.46
C ARG A 451 -14.82 7.15 -11.72
N HIS A 452 -15.16 8.02 -12.69
CA HIS A 452 -14.27 9.10 -13.15
C HIS A 452 -14.70 10.50 -12.71
N THR A 453 -15.99 10.71 -12.38
CA THR A 453 -16.49 12.03 -11.96
C THR A 453 -16.44 12.28 -10.45
N GLY A 454 -16.08 11.27 -9.65
CA GLY A 454 -15.88 11.43 -8.20
C GLY A 454 -17.15 11.70 -7.38
N VAL A 455 -18.34 11.76 -8.00
CA VAL A 455 -19.61 11.88 -7.27
C VAL A 455 -20.13 10.48 -6.97
N PHE A 456 -19.61 9.91 -5.89
CA PHE A 456 -20.33 8.85 -5.17
C PHE A 456 -21.34 9.55 -4.26
N VAL A 457 -22.61 9.58 -4.68
CA VAL A 457 -23.67 9.63 -3.67
C VAL A 457 -23.61 8.27 -2.99
N ALA A 458 -23.17 8.25 -1.74
CA ALA A 458 -23.29 7.07 -0.93
C ALA A 458 -24.76 6.67 -0.91
N GLU A 459 -25.12 5.63 -1.66
CA GLU A 459 -26.30 4.89 -1.27
C GLU A 459 -26.02 4.38 0.15
N PRO A 460 -26.90 4.68 1.12
CA PRO A 460 -26.73 4.22 2.49
C PRO A 460 -26.54 2.70 2.46
N ASP A 461 -25.65 2.23 3.33
CA ASP A 461 -25.09 0.88 3.43
C ASP A 461 -26.18 -0.21 3.65
N THR A 462 -27.01 -0.42 2.62
CA THR A 462 -28.25 -1.20 2.66
C THR A 462 -28.15 -2.48 1.84
N SER A 463 -26.94 -2.84 1.40
CA SER A 463 -26.72 -4.12 0.73
C SER A 463 -27.13 -5.27 1.65
N ALA A 464 -27.81 -6.27 1.09
CA ALA A 464 -28.27 -7.44 1.84
C ALA A 464 -27.11 -8.13 2.60
N ARG A 465 -25.89 -8.08 2.05
CA ARG A 465 -24.67 -8.61 2.70
C ARG A 465 -24.27 -7.83 3.95
N ALA A 466 -24.37 -6.49 3.94
CA ALA A 466 -24.05 -5.67 5.10
C ALA A 466 -25.05 -5.92 6.25
N LYS A 467 -26.34 -6.01 5.93
CA LYS A 467 -27.40 -6.37 6.89
C LYS A 467 -27.18 -7.77 7.47
N GLN A 468 -26.90 -8.76 6.63
CA GLN A 468 -26.63 -10.13 7.08
C GLN A 468 -25.41 -10.20 8.01
N LYS A 469 -24.35 -9.44 7.69
CA LYS A 469 -23.15 -9.33 8.51
C LYS A 469 -23.48 -8.73 9.88
N GLN A 470 -24.20 -7.63 9.94
CA GLN A 470 -24.63 -7.00 11.20
C GLN A 470 -25.49 -7.94 12.06
N ILE A 471 -26.43 -8.67 11.45
CA ILE A 471 -27.24 -9.68 12.16
C ILE A 471 -26.36 -10.77 12.75
N THR A 472 -25.44 -11.32 11.95
CA THR A 472 -24.52 -12.39 12.40
C THR A 472 -23.61 -11.89 13.54
N GLN A 473 -23.14 -10.65 13.45
CA GLN A 473 -22.37 -9.99 14.50
C GLN A 473 -23.18 -9.84 15.79
N GLY A 474 -24.44 -9.41 15.71
CA GLY A 474 -25.33 -9.29 16.86
C GLY A 474 -25.58 -10.63 17.56
N VAL A 475 -25.82 -11.70 16.79
CA VAL A 475 -26.02 -13.06 17.33
C VAL A 475 -24.74 -13.55 18.03
N ALA A 476 -23.57 -13.42 17.39
CA ALA A 476 -22.30 -13.84 17.98
C ALA A 476 -21.94 -13.02 19.23
N ALA A 477 -22.28 -11.72 19.25
CA ALA A 477 -22.09 -10.88 20.43
C ALA A 477 -22.98 -11.32 21.59
N GLN A 478 -24.25 -11.66 21.31
CA GLN A 478 -25.19 -12.15 22.32
C GLN A 478 -24.75 -13.51 22.87
N GLU A 479 -24.36 -14.45 21.99
CA GLU A 479 -23.84 -15.76 22.38
C GLU A 479 -22.62 -15.65 23.31
N PHE A 480 -21.72 -14.71 23.00
CA PHE A 480 -20.57 -14.42 23.86
C PHE A 480 -20.99 -13.92 25.24
N VAL A 481 -21.95 -12.98 25.34
CA VAL A 481 -22.46 -12.47 26.62
C VAL A 481 -23.14 -13.59 27.43
N THR A 482 -23.90 -14.47 26.78
CA THR A 482 -24.50 -15.64 27.43
C THR A 482 -23.43 -16.59 27.96
N THR A 483 -22.35 -16.81 27.20
CA THR A 483 -21.22 -17.65 27.64
C THR A 483 -20.44 -17.02 28.78
N ARG A 484 -20.29 -15.70 28.79
CA ARG A 484 -19.58 -14.93 29.84
C ARG A 484 -20.35 -14.89 31.16
N THR A 485 -21.68 -14.81 31.10
CA THR A 485 -22.57 -14.67 32.28
C THR A 485 -22.26 -15.64 33.44
N PRO A 486 -22.20 -16.97 33.27
CA PRO A 486 -22.02 -17.89 34.38
C PRO A 486 -20.71 -17.65 35.15
N PHE A 487 -19.62 -17.30 34.46
CA PHE A 487 -18.31 -17.12 35.08
C PHE A 487 -18.16 -15.82 35.88
N PHE A 488 -18.87 -14.76 35.48
CA PHE A 488 -18.74 -13.43 36.10
C PHE A 488 -19.97 -13.04 36.96
N SER A 489 -21.02 -13.87 36.99
CA SER A 489 -22.24 -13.60 37.76
C SER A 489 -22.00 -13.44 39.26
N SER A 490 -21.12 -14.28 39.84
CA SER A 490 -20.73 -14.23 41.25
C SER A 490 -19.76 -13.10 41.58
N LEU A 491 -19.12 -12.49 40.57
CA LEU A 491 -18.11 -11.44 40.70
C LEU A 491 -18.69 -10.03 40.43
N GLN A 492 -20.01 -9.90 40.44
CA GLN A 492 -20.69 -8.62 40.28
C GLN A 492 -20.47 -7.74 41.51
N VAL A 493 -20.24 -6.44 41.27
CA VAL A 493 -20.14 -5.46 42.36
C VAL A 493 -21.53 -4.91 42.66
N PRO A 494 -22.10 -5.16 43.86
CA PRO A 494 -23.45 -4.73 44.18
C PRO A 494 -23.66 -3.23 43.94
N GLY A 495 -24.73 -2.89 43.20
CA GLY A 495 -25.23 -1.53 43.06
C GLY A 495 -24.44 -0.55 42.19
N SER A 496 -23.43 -0.97 41.41
CA SER A 496 -22.64 0.02 40.66
C SER A 496 -21.93 -0.41 39.38
N VAL A 497 -21.59 -1.69 39.19
CA VAL A 497 -20.79 -2.14 38.04
C VAL A 497 -21.34 -3.45 37.50
N ASN A 498 -21.60 -3.50 36.19
CA ASN A 498 -21.96 -4.73 35.50
C ASN A 498 -20.74 -5.34 34.78
N VAL A 499 -20.06 -6.29 35.42
CA VAL A 499 -18.87 -6.94 34.85
C VAL A 499 -19.22 -7.89 33.69
N ILE A 500 -20.43 -8.46 33.69
CA ILE A 500 -20.93 -9.32 32.60
C ILE A 500 -20.95 -8.53 31.29
N THR A 501 -21.50 -7.31 31.29
CA THR A 501 -21.54 -6.44 30.09
C THR A 501 -20.34 -5.50 30.01
N ALA A 502 -19.40 -5.58 30.97
CA ALA A 502 -18.33 -4.61 31.18
C ALA A 502 -18.82 -3.15 31.22
N ASN A 503 -20.06 -2.91 31.63
CA ASN A 503 -20.71 -1.59 31.59
C ASN A 503 -20.76 -0.95 30.17
N ILE A 504 -20.76 -1.77 29.12
CA ILE A 504 -20.93 -1.34 27.73
C ILE A 504 -22.37 -1.64 27.31
N SER A 505 -23.09 -0.60 26.87
CA SER A 505 -24.47 -0.71 26.40
C SER A 505 -24.75 0.29 25.26
N ALA A 506 -25.97 0.32 24.74
CA ALA A 506 -26.38 1.36 23.79
C ALA A 506 -26.39 2.77 24.43
N ASP A 507 -26.67 2.86 25.74
CA ASP A 507 -26.71 4.12 26.49
C ASP A 507 -25.32 4.59 26.93
N CYS A 508 -24.38 3.65 27.08
CA CYS A 508 -22.98 3.91 27.41
C CYS A 508 -22.07 3.11 26.45
N PRO A 509 -21.98 3.54 25.18
CA PRO A 509 -21.14 2.86 24.20
C PRO A 509 -19.67 3.13 24.51
N LEU A 510 -18.80 2.22 24.07
CA LEU A 510 -17.36 2.42 24.07
C LEU A 510 -16.93 3.07 22.76
N VAL A 511 -16.20 4.19 22.84
CA VAL A 511 -15.66 4.95 21.70
C VAL A 511 -14.15 5.19 21.84
N PRO A 512 -13.42 5.53 20.76
CA PRO A 512 -12.01 5.93 20.86
C PRO A 512 -11.86 7.15 21.79
N GLY A 513 -10.86 7.10 22.68
CA GLY A 513 -10.62 8.07 23.73
C GLY A 513 -11.12 7.65 25.11
N ASP A 514 -12.09 6.73 25.18
CA ASP A 514 -12.61 6.22 26.44
C ASP A 514 -11.59 5.40 27.22
N TRP A 515 -11.83 5.29 28.52
CA TRP A 515 -11.00 4.53 29.45
C TRP A 515 -11.67 3.22 29.83
N PHE A 516 -10.86 2.18 30.02
CA PHE A 516 -11.37 0.87 30.41
C PHE A 516 -10.31 0.05 31.16
N LEU A 517 -10.78 -0.92 31.94
CA LEU A 517 -9.97 -1.88 32.64
C LEU A 517 -10.03 -3.23 31.94
N PHE A 518 -8.88 -3.87 31.83
CA PHE A 518 -8.75 -5.16 31.20
C PHE A 518 -7.65 -5.99 31.84
N LEU A 519 -7.75 -7.31 31.68
CA LEU A 519 -6.70 -8.24 32.09
C LEU A 519 -5.64 -8.36 30.98
N ARG A 520 -4.35 -8.30 31.31
CA ARG A 520 -3.25 -8.44 30.33
C ARG A 520 -3.44 -9.72 29.50
N PRO A 521 -3.60 -9.64 28.17
CA PRO A 521 -3.61 -10.82 27.33
C PRO A 521 -2.20 -11.40 27.24
N GLY A 522 -2.04 -12.71 27.46
CA GLY A 522 -0.74 -13.37 27.50
C GLY A 522 -0.85 -14.89 27.45
N ARG A 523 0.28 -15.58 27.57
CA ARG A 523 0.29 -17.04 27.72
C ARG A 523 -0.30 -17.43 29.07
N GLN A 524 -0.84 -18.65 29.20
CA GLN A 524 -1.47 -19.10 30.45
C GLN A 524 -0.52 -19.05 31.66
N ASP A 525 0.78 -19.25 31.40
CA ASP A 525 1.83 -19.27 32.42
C ASP A 525 2.32 -17.88 32.84
N GLU A 526 1.94 -16.83 32.11
CA GLU A 526 2.34 -15.46 32.40
C GLU A 526 1.39 -14.77 33.41
N PRO A 527 1.91 -13.82 34.21
CA PRO A 527 1.06 -13.03 35.09
C PRO A 527 0.04 -12.25 34.25
N THR A 528 -1.21 -12.25 34.71
CA THR A 528 -2.34 -11.59 34.04
C THR A 528 -2.83 -10.40 34.89
N PRO A 529 -2.02 -9.34 35.08
CA PRO A 529 -2.42 -8.20 35.91
C PRO A 529 -3.62 -7.46 35.29
N MET A 530 -4.40 -6.81 36.16
CA MET A 530 -5.41 -5.85 35.76
C MET A 530 -4.73 -4.54 35.36
N LEU A 531 -5.00 -4.06 34.16
CA LEU A 531 -4.38 -2.88 33.56
C LEU A 531 -5.44 -1.85 33.19
N LEU A 532 -5.04 -0.57 33.24
CA LEU A 532 -5.84 0.55 32.73
C LEU A 532 -5.44 0.83 31.28
N GLY A 533 -6.44 0.96 30.41
CA GLY A 533 -6.27 1.26 29.00
C GLY A 533 -7.07 2.47 28.55
N GLN A 534 -6.49 3.23 27.64
CA GLN A 534 -7.23 4.20 26.82
C GLN A 534 -7.50 3.58 25.44
N VAL A 535 -8.75 3.63 24.98
CA VAL A 535 -9.16 3.08 23.68
C VAL A 535 -8.59 3.95 22.55
N ILE A 536 -7.81 3.34 21.66
CA ILE A 536 -7.31 4.00 20.45
C ILE A 536 -8.21 3.66 19.26
N THR A 537 -8.57 2.39 19.14
CA THR A 537 -9.32 1.88 17.99
C THR A 537 -9.99 0.56 18.32
N MET A 538 -11.02 0.20 17.56
CA MET A 538 -11.80 -1.01 17.80
C MET A 538 -12.09 -1.71 16.49
N TYR A 539 -12.08 -3.05 16.54
CA TYR A 539 -12.33 -3.89 15.38
C TYR A 539 -13.37 -4.95 15.68
N THR A 540 -14.27 -5.19 14.73
CA THR A 540 -15.29 -6.25 14.77
C THR A 540 -15.02 -7.27 13.68
N ASN A 541 -15.41 -8.52 13.92
CA ASN A 541 -15.44 -9.57 12.89
C ASN A 541 -16.87 -10.13 12.80
N SER A 542 -17.20 -10.91 11.77
CA SER A 542 -18.55 -11.49 11.64
C SER A 542 -18.81 -12.70 12.54
N GLY A 543 -17.91 -13.03 13.47
CA GLY A 543 -18.00 -14.23 14.32
C GLY A 543 -17.72 -15.56 13.59
N THR A 544 -17.63 -15.56 12.26
CA THR A 544 -17.27 -16.74 11.46
C THR A 544 -15.76 -16.99 11.46
N LYS A 545 -15.36 -18.27 11.42
CA LYS A 545 -13.94 -18.65 11.37
C LYS A 545 -13.28 -18.06 10.10
N GLY A 546 -12.20 -17.30 10.28
CA GLY A 546 -11.51 -16.62 9.17
C GLY A 546 -12.15 -15.31 8.69
N ALA A 547 -13.13 -14.77 9.43
CA ALA A 547 -13.75 -13.48 9.11
C ALA A 547 -12.74 -12.33 9.14
N THR A 548 -12.85 -11.40 8.19
CA THR A 548 -12.03 -10.19 8.18
C THR A 548 -12.43 -9.25 9.31
N HIS A 549 -11.41 -8.68 9.96
CA HIS A 549 -11.61 -7.63 10.96
C HIS A 549 -11.90 -6.31 10.26
N ASN A 550 -12.90 -5.58 10.75
CA ASN A 550 -13.28 -4.28 10.22
C ASN A 550 -13.32 -3.26 11.36
N TYR A 551 -12.79 -2.09 11.08
CA TYR A 551 -12.86 -0.96 12.00
C TYR A 551 -14.31 -0.64 12.35
N THR A 552 -14.56 -0.29 13.61
CA THR A 552 -15.84 0.26 14.05
C THR A 552 -15.62 1.49 14.93
N PRO A 553 -16.38 2.57 14.73
CA PRO A 553 -16.20 3.80 15.51
C PRO A 553 -16.82 3.72 16.91
N GLN A 554 -17.76 2.80 17.15
CA GLN A 554 -18.44 2.68 18.45
C GLN A 554 -18.89 1.24 18.69
N ILE A 555 -18.93 0.85 19.96
CA ILE A 555 -19.36 -0.48 20.40
C ILE A 555 -20.41 -0.37 21.50
N SER A 556 -21.57 -1.00 21.30
CA SER A 556 -22.67 -1.01 22.26
C SER A 556 -22.83 -2.32 23.04
N SER A 557 -21.92 -3.29 22.84
CA SER A 557 -21.91 -4.55 23.58
C SER A 557 -20.49 -5.10 23.69
N VAL A 558 -20.11 -5.60 24.88
CA VAL A 558 -18.81 -6.24 25.13
C VAL A 558 -18.55 -7.46 24.22
N GLY A 559 -19.59 -8.08 23.68
CA GLY A 559 -19.46 -9.22 22.76
C GLY A 559 -19.17 -8.85 21.31
N ALA A 560 -19.42 -7.60 20.91
CA ALA A 560 -19.26 -7.14 19.53
C ALA A 560 -17.80 -6.98 19.04
N PRO A 561 -16.83 -6.47 19.84
CA PRO A 561 -15.45 -6.36 19.38
C PRO A 561 -14.83 -7.73 19.17
N SER A 562 -14.00 -7.85 18.15
CA SER A 562 -12.99 -8.91 18.11
C SER A 562 -11.85 -8.56 19.06
N TYR A 563 -11.33 -7.33 18.95
CA TYR A 563 -10.33 -6.78 19.84
C TYR A 563 -10.42 -5.26 19.88
N VAL A 564 -9.88 -4.69 20.94
CA VAL A 564 -9.77 -3.24 21.18
C VAL A 564 -8.28 -2.91 21.23
N GLY A 565 -7.82 -2.00 20.36
CA GLY A 565 -6.47 -1.45 20.44
C GLY A 565 -6.40 -0.39 21.52
N ALA A 566 -5.50 -0.56 22.48
CA ALA A 566 -5.42 0.29 23.66
C ALA A 566 -3.99 0.74 23.98
N GLN A 567 -3.87 1.97 24.45
CA GLN A 567 -2.65 2.45 25.13
C GLN A 567 -2.74 2.06 26.60
N VAL A 568 -1.70 1.43 27.12
CA VAL A 568 -1.65 0.96 28.51
C VAL A 568 -1.12 2.05 29.43
N PHE A 569 -1.74 2.17 30.60
CA PHE A 569 -1.32 3.06 31.68
C PHE A 569 -1.04 2.26 32.95
N THR A 570 0.08 2.55 33.61
CA THR A 570 0.52 1.89 34.85
C THR A 570 0.30 2.79 36.06
N PRO A 571 0.03 2.24 37.25
CA PRO A 571 -0.17 3.05 38.45
C PRO A 571 1.11 3.78 38.83
N ALA A 572 1.01 5.09 39.11
CA ALA A 572 2.12 5.91 39.59
C ALA A 572 1.99 6.13 41.11
N TYR A 573 0.92 6.81 41.54
CA TYR A 573 0.61 7.02 42.95
C TYR A 573 -0.88 7.39 43.13
N GLY A 574 -1.53 6.92 44.20
CA GLY A 574 -2.92 7.24 44.48
C GLY A 574 -3.86 6.93 43.31
N ASN A 575 -4.58 7.94 42.82
CA ASN A 575 -5.48 7.87 41.66
C ASN A 575 -4.80 8.26 40.33
N VAL A 576 -3.46 8.34 40.31
CA VAL A 576 -2.67 8.80 39.16
C VAL A 576 -1.99 7.61 38.48
N TYR A 577 -2.12 7.58 37.16
CA TYR A 577 -1.52 6.58 36.27
C TYR A 577 -0.61 7.26 35.25
N GLN A 578 0.39 6.56 34.72
CA GLN A 578 1.36 7.08 33.76
C GLN A 578 1.36 6.28 32.45
N SER A 579 1.67 6.95 31.35
CA SER A 579 1.72 6.35 30.00
C SER A 579 2.92 5.44 29.76
N ILE A 580 4.01 5.57 30.54
CA ILE A 580 5.20 4.72 30.43
C ILE A 580 4.88 3.38 31.13
N ALA A 581 4.42 2.43 30.32
CA ALA A 581 4.01 1.12 30.79
C ALA A 581 5.15 0.08 30.72
N CYS A 582 6.21 0.35 29.96
CA CYS A 582 7.42 -0.46 29.91
C CYS A 582 8.62 0.32 30.48
N PRO A 583 8.95 0.13 31.77
CA PRO A 583 10.04 0.88 32.42
C PRO A 583 11.42 0.56 31.84
N THR A 584 11.66 -0.68 31.39
CA THR A 584 12.96 -1.11 30.84
C THR A 584 13.32 -0.33 29.59
N LEU A 585 12.35 -0.15 28.68
CA LEU A 585 12.52 0.59 27.43
C LEU A 585 12.12 2.06 27.54
N HIS A 586 11.65 2.51 28.71
CA HIS A 586 11.07 3.84 28.92
C HIS A 586 10.01 4.21 27.86
N ALA A 587 9.20 3.21 27.48
CA ALA A 587 8.29 3.30 26.33
C ALA A 587 6.82 3.17 26.75
N THR A 588 5.94 3.75 25.92
CA THR A 588 4.50 3.50 25.99
C THR A 588 4.20 2.11 25.44
N THR A 589 3.25 1.41 26.05
CA THR A 589 2.83 0.08 25.61
C THR A 589 1.48 0.15 24.93
N PHE A 590 1.36 -0.54 23.80
CA PHE A 590 0.12 -0.68 23.06
C PHE A 590 -0.27 -2.15 23.02
N MET A 591 -1.56 -2.45 23.15
CA MET A 591 -2.06 -3.82 23.19
C MET A 591 -3.32 -4.00 22.35
N HIS A 592 -3.44 -5.16 21.71
CA HIS A 592 -4.72 -5.65 21.20
C HIS A 592 -5.41 -6.46 22.30
N VAL A 593 -6.41 -5.86 22.93
CA VAL A 593 -7.18 -6.47 24.02
C VAL A 593 -8.34 -7.28 23.43
N PRO A 594 -8.36 -8.62 23.57
CA PRO A 594 -9.49 -9.43 23.11
C PRO A 594 -10.74 -9.14 23.94
N ARG A 595 -11.94 -9.32 23.36
CA ARG A 595 -13.21 -9.12 24.08
C ARG A 595 -13.36 -9.93 25.38
N THR A 596 -12.66 -11.07 25.51
CA THR A 596 -12.63 -11.88 26.72
C THR A 596 -11.97 -11.19 27.91
N HIS A 597 -10.99 -10.32 27.65
CA HIS A 597 -10.14 -9.69 28.65
C HIS A 597 -10.67 -8.34 29.13
N ILE A 598 -11.70 -7.79 28.47
CA ILE A 598 -12.35 -6.54 28.87
C ILE A 598 -13.14 -6.78 30.16
N MET A 599 -12.89 -5.99 31.20
CA MET A 599 -13.52 -6.15 32.52
C MET A 599 -14.52 -5.04 32.81
N LEU A 600 -14.14 -3.79 32.55
CA LEU A 600 -14.99 -2.63 32.85
C LEU A 600 -14.69 -1.44 31.95
N SER A 601 -15.71 -0.87 31.31
CA SER A 601 -15.67 0.45 30.71
C SER A 601 -15.88 1.54 31.75
N LEU A 602 -15.03 2.56 31.70
CA LEU A 602 -15.12 3.80 32.49
C LEU A 602 -15.74 4.95 31.68
N ALA A 603 -16.33 4.67 30.51
CA ALA A 603 -16.95 5.68 29.63
C ALA A 603 -18.00 6.55 30.36
N ARG A 604 -18.68 6.01 31.39
CA ARG A 604 -19.62 6.76 32.23
C ARG A 604 -19.01 8.00 32.90
N ASP A 605 -17.73 7.92 33.24
CA ASP A 605 -17.01 8.90 34.05
C ASP A 605 -15.89 9.59 33.25
N CYS A 606 -15.95 9.47 31.91
CA CYS A 606 -14.90 9.98 31.01
C CYS A 606 -14.62 11.47 31.21
N ALA A 607 -15.65 12.26 31.56
CA ALA A 607 -15.54 13.69 31.82
C ALA A 607 -14.78 14.03 33.12
N LEU A 608 -14.70 13.10 34.09
CA LEU A 608 -13.95 13.29 35.33
C LEU A 608 -12.54 12.70 35.26
N ILE A 609 -12.19 12.01 34.16
CA ILE A 609 -10.84 11.53 33.91
C ILE A 609 -10.09 12.62 33.13
N SER A 610 -8.96 13.09 33.69
CA SER A 610 -8.13 14.11 33.04
C SER A 610 -6.74 13.58 32.74
N THR A 611 -6.16 14.04 31.62
CA THR A 611 -4.79 13.69 31.21
C THR A 611 -3.93 14.93 31.12
N ASN A 612 -2.78 14.92 31.81
CA ASN A 612 -1.80 15.99 31.78
C ASN A 612 -0.47 15.50 31.19
N PRO A 613 0.00 16.05 30.06
CA PRO A 613 1.33 15.75 29.55
C PRO A 613 2.40 16.43 30.42
N VAL A 614 3.32 15.64 30.98
CA VAL A 614 4.41 16.11 31.85
C VAL A 614 5.66 16.43 31.04
N THR A 615 6.05 15.53 30.13
CA THR A 615 7.14 15.76 29.19
C THR A 615 6.61 15.77 27.76
N LYS A 616 6.99 16.79 26.99
CA LYS A 616 6.79 16.84 25.54
C LYS A 616 8.10 16.46 24.87
N GLY A 617 8.08 15.59 23.87
CA GLY A 617 9.30 15.16 23.17
C GLY A 617 9.19 13.75 22.59
N SER A 618 10.35 13.11 22.43
CA SER A 618 10.49 11.73 21.93
C SER A 618 9.87 10.67 22.84
N ARG A 619 9.91 10.89 24.16
CA ARG A 619 9.31 10.03 25.18
C ARG A 619 8.21 10.79 25.94
N PRO A 620 7.00 10.89 25.38
CA PRO A 620 5.93 11.63 26.02
C PRO A 620 5.43 10.90 27.27
N LEU A 621 5.62 11.51 28.43
CA LEU A 621 5.01 11.10 29.69
C LEU A 621 3.68 11.84 29.85
N THR A 622 2.59 11.09 29.89
CA THR A 622 1.25 11.59 30.20
C THR A 622 0.79 10.96 31.50
N LEU A 623 0.35 11.81 32.43
CA LEU A 623 -0.30 11.39 33.65
C LEU A 623 -1.82 11.41 33.45
N CYS A 624 -2.50 10.36 33.89
CA CYS A 624 -3.94 10.22 33.90
C CYS A 624 -4.43 10.27 35.35
N TYR A 625 -5.40 11.13 35.63
CA TYR A 625 -6.03 11.28 36.95
C TYR A 625 -7.43 10.71 36.87
N LEU A 626 -7.70 9.67 37.66
CA LEU A 626 -9.01 9.06 37.73
C LEU A 626 -9.93 9.85 38.68
N GLY A 627 -11.18 10.06 38.25
CA GLY A 627 -12.25 10.59 39.10
C GLY A 627 -12.58 9.65 40.27
N GLU A 628 -13.33 10.14 41.27
CA GLU A 628 -13.61 9.39 42.51
C GLU A 628 -14.26 8.03 42.25
N TRP A 629 -15.26 7.99 41.36
CA TRP A 629 -15.93 6.75 40.98
C TRP A 629 -14.98 5.79 40.26
N SER A 630 -14.31 6.28 39.20
CA SER A 630 -13.34 5.50 38.42
C SER A 630 -12.21 4.93 39.27
N ASN A 631 -11.68 5.74 40.20
CA ASN A 631 -10.63 5.33 41.12
C ASN A 631 -11.12 4.25 42.08
N SER A 632 -12.29 4.41 42.69
CA SER A 632 -12.88 3.41 43.58
C SER A 632 -13.09 2.07 42.87
N LYS A 633 -13.58 2.08 41.62
CA LYS A 633 -13.80 0.85 40.85
C LYS A 633 -12.51 0.20 40.39
N THR A 634 -11.56 1.00 39.95
CA THR A 634 -10.23 0.52 39.59
C THR A 634 -9.55 -0.15 40.78
N TRP A 635 -9.56 0.50 41.94
CA TRP A 635 -8.99 -0.06 43.16
C TRP A 635 -9.66 -1.38 43.57
N TYR A 636 -11.00 -1.46 43.51
CA TYR A 636 -11.72 -2.70 43.82
C TYR A 636 -11.36 -3.84 42.85
N LEU A 637 -11.34 -3.57 41.55
CA LEU A 637 -11.02 -4.57 40.51
C LEU A 637 -9.57 -5.04 40.60
N VAL A 638 -8.63 -4.12 40.84
CA VAL A 638 -7.20 -4.44 41.01
C VAL A 638 -6.98 -5.26 42.30
N SER A 639 -7.63 -4.90 43.40
CA SER A 639 -7.49 -5.62 44.69
C SER A 639 -8.07 -7.05 44.64
N ASN A 640 -9.01 -7.30 43.72
CA ASN A 640 -9.65 -8.60 43.54
C ASN A 640 -9.24 -9.27 42.21
N ALA A 641 -8.13 -8.84 41.60
CA ALA A 641 -7.74 -9.26 40.25
C ALA A 641 -7.66 -10.80 40.09
N ASP A 642 -7.16 -11.51 41.11
CA ASP A 642 -7.01 -12.97 41.09
C ASP A 642 -8.34 -13.70 40.85
N LEU A 643 -9.45 -13.19 41.40
CA LEU A 643 -10.78 -13.76 41.18
C LEU A 643 -11.21 -13.65 39.71
N TYR A 644 -10.97 -12.50 39.10
CA TYR A 644 -11.29 -12.26 37.68
C TYR A 644 -10.38 -13.06 36.75
N VAL A 645 -9.10 -13.21 37.11
CA VAL A 645 -8.15 -14.07 36.38
C VAL A 645 -8.59 -15.53 36.44
N GLY A 646 -9.03 -16.02 37.61
CA GLY A 646 -9.61 -17.36 37.77
C GLY A 646 -10.80 -17.58 36.85
N ALA A 647 -11.79 -16.67 36.90
CA ALA A 647 -12.98 -16.74 36.04
C ALA A 647 -12.63 -16.67 34.53
N LEU A 648 -11.68 -15.82 34.15
CA LEU A 648 -11.19 -15.72 32.77
C LEU A 648 -10.55 -17.04 32.32
N ARG A 649 -9.67 -17.65 33.14
CA ARG A 649 -9.01 -18.92 32.82
C ARG A 649 -10.00 -20.07 32.69
N GLU A 650 -11.03 -20.11 33.54
CA GLU A 650 -12.12 -21.09 33.41
C GLU A 650 -12.92 -20.90 32.13
N MET A 651 -13.21 -19.66 31.75
CA MET A 651 -13.92 -19.33 30.51
C MET A 651 -13.09 -19.68 29.26
N LEU A 652 -11.77 -19.50 29.31
CA LEU A 652 -10.85 -19.81 28.20
C LEU A 652 -10.49 -21.29 28.11
N ASN A 653 -10.64 -22.05 29.19
CA ASN A 653 -10.35 -23.48 29.19
C ASN A 653 -11.46 -24.24 28.43
N PRO A 654 -11.11 -24.99 27.37
CA PRO A 654 -12.07 -25.85 26.71
C PRO A 654 -12.36 -27.04 27.61
N LYS A 655 -13.36 -26.94 28.49
CA LYS A 655 -13.94 -28.14 29.10
C LYS A 655 -14.43 -29.00 27.94
N LYS A 656 -13.85 -30.20 27.79
CA LYS A 656 -14.33 -31.27 26.90
C LYS A 656 -15.85 -31.26 26.97
N LYS A 657 -16.53 -31.06 25.84
CA LYS A 657 -17.97 -31.32 25.73
C LYS A 657 -18.23 -32.69 26.34
N GLU A 658 -18.81 -32.74 27.53
CA GLU A 658 -19.35 -33.98 28.06
C GLU A 658 -20.47 -34.38 27.09
N GLU A 659 -20.23 -35.44 26.33
CA GLU A 659 -21.28 -36.06 25.54
C GLU A 659 -22.45 -36.39 26.48
N PRO A 660 -23.69 -36.03 26.13
CA PRO A 660 -24.83 -36.36 26.97
C PRO A 660 -24.92 -37.88 27.08
N LYS A 661 -24.72 -38.40 28.30
CA LYS A 661 -24.97 -39.81 28.65
C LYS A 661 -26.32 -40.21 28.08
N LYS A 662 -26.32 -41.10 27.08
CA LYS A 662 -27.50 -41.83 26.63
C LYS A 662 -28.13 -42.48 27.87
N LYS A 663 -29.26 -41.92 28.32
CA LYS A 663 -30.13 -42.59 29.28
C LYS A 663 -30.55 -43.91 28.65
N GLY A 664 -30.20 -45.01 29.33
CA GLY A 664 -30.64 -46.35 28.96
C GLY A 664 -32.16 -46.41 28.94
N ALA A 665 -32.71 -46.86 27.81
CA ALA A 665 -34.07 -47.36 27.75
C ALA A 665 -34.04 -48.83 28.20
N SER A 666 -34.50 -49.05 29.42
CA SER A 666 -34.91 -50.35 29.94
C SER A 666 -36.36 -50.60 29.52
N ALA A 667 -36.58 -51.75 28.88
CA ALA A 667 -37.80 -52.58 28.83
C ALA A 667 -39.12 -51.97 28.35
N ALA A 668 -39.55 -52.41 27.16
CA ALA A 668 -40.75 -53.23 26.96
C ALA A 668 -40.59 -54.05 25.67
#